data_AF-A0A9E6BHA6-F1
#
_entry.id   AF-A0A9E6BHA6-F1
#
_cell.length_a   1.000
_cell.length_b   1.000
_cell.length_c   1.000
_cell.angle_alpha   90.00
_cell.angle_beta   90.00
_cell.angle_gamma   90.00
#
_symmetry.space_group_name_H-M   'P 1'
#
loop_
_entity.id
_entity.type
_entity.pdbx_description
1 polymer ?
#
loop_
_entity_poly.entity_id
_entity_poly.type
_entity_poly.pdbx_seq_one_letter_code
_entity_poly.pdbx_strand_id
1 'polypeptide(L)'
;MSVIQIFRPLQVGFNSQVLEQNRKFYFIASATLGVNLQTGEELLDVNYLKDVFEGMGENLLPDMGMPKPNGEFLVSGNFFAPGNKAVTGGEVKVRLDEIEKELFVFGPRKFKAGFPSTPEEILSMPVDFTKAFGGQEFEKNPDGIGFNDGLLPCIEDPSHLVASKGDKPEPVGFSPLYLMLPQRMKYQGTYDSDYKNNYFPGYPADHDWRYFLCAPSDQWIKNFYKGDESFSIHNMHPELPVIEGRLPGLYARCFINQKKKTGESVFSELPLNLDTIWFFPEKLLSLLIFRGVIAVEDDEAETITHVLLGYEDKSQQPRDFEYYKHAFEKRENSDDALLNNLNTQDLIPEGHKCAMELLMEMGASDAKAAESPLAENINAKAKATQEMTDEKIEEAVLQVEKNMGDVDIPGDGKVDIRKMMKEQKDVEPDPDLEAMNQKLELIFPGITSDNPKTIDMKNFSFDKIDEVVKAVDEFAGKKEKQAKDLTIKEIEKVKEQIKKQIENIDKQIEEAKKTLGSKGSDQVKSLEDIKKRINENFKALNDIDLDGKSKTKAPLPRVDMEKIKAQTAKVNPQVMEAMQHIQSMKAMGIEDETTMDLENQVRKIMETSTKQLEQGLQEAQKAFKEGYILGAHFMEKGLSPHKDPLKDVKKCFLEAVSKGEDVSQGDWACIDLAGVNLDGIDLSGAFLEQVNFKGASLKNADLSKTILARADLEDADFTGANLEKANVGAVHALRADFTDANLKSAKLSKGDFTKANFTKANLEDIESLEVVIVQANFTQAYMPKINFVETKILEAKFVNADMNTSAFIKCSIEESDFSEAVMNGCAFIESQLKNICFEKADLSNACFVVVEPEKSSMENFKFRGACLKQVNFQNMNMQKSDLTYTNMENAFFGGTDLSGADLSHADAKNAQFRKAKLNRAKLNKINLDQGSLAKANLVGASFTGANLHAVDFLRSTITDTDFKGCNLDATLIEHWRPE
;
A
#
# COMPACT_ATOMS: atom_id res chain seq x y z
N MET A 1 4.37 18.84 -25.98
CA MET A 1 5.02 19.83 -25.09
C MET A 1 5.47 19.06 -23.86
N SER A 2 6.73 19.18 -23.45
CA SER A 2 7.27 18.40 -22.33
C SER A 2 6.71 18.93 -21.02
N VAL A 3 5.96 18.09 -20.31
CA VAL A 3 5.58 18.32 -18.91
C VAL A 3 6.87 18.28 -18.08
N ILE A 4 7.06 19.24 -17.15
CA ILE A 4 8.18 19.20 -16.20
C ILE A 4 8.01 17.94 -15.35
N GLN A 5 8.96 17.01 -15.43
CA GLN A 5 8.94 15.82 -14.60
C GLN A 5 9.42 16.15 -13.18
N ILE A 6 8.73 15.64 -12.16
CA ILE A 6 9.04 15.95 -10.76
C ILE A 6 9.40 14.66 -10.04
N PHE A 7 10.60 14.63 -9.47
CA PHE A 7 11.09 13.58 -8.58
C PHE A 7 11.10 14.12 -7.15
N ARG A 8 10.33 13.51 -6.24
CA ARG A 8 10.22 13.99 -4.85
C ARG A 8 9.87 12.87 -3.87
N PRO A 9 10.29 12.95 -2.60
CA PRO A 9 9.68 12.17 -1.52
C PRO A 9 8.24 12.61 -1.27
N LEU A 10 7.37 11.68 -0.83
CA LEU A 10 5.95 11.97 -0.55
C LEU A 10 5.73 12.88 0.66
N GLN A 11 6.75 13.07 1.49
CA GLN A 11 6.71 14.03 2.60
C GLN A 11 6.80 15.49 2.14
N VAL A 12 7.39 15.73 0.96
CA VAL A 12 7.61 17.08 0.42
C VAL A 12 6.52 17.40 -0.59
N GLY A 13 5.54 18.22 -0.21
CA GLY A 13 4.61 18.81 -1.17
C GLY A 13 5.31 19.76 -2.12
N PHE A 14 4.89 19.82 -3.38
CA PHE A 14 5.49 20.70 -4.38
C PHE A 14 4.43 21.48 -5.15
N ASN A 15 4.68 22.78 -5.30
CA ASN A 15 3.96 23.65 -6.22
C ASN A 15 4.96 24.51 -7.00
N SER A 16 4.63 24.84 -8.23
CA SER A 16 5.44 25.75 -9.03
C SER A 16 4.60 26.74 -9.83
N GLN A 17 5.16 27.92 -10.04
CA GLN A 17 4.51 28.99 -10.79
C GLN A 17 5.53 29.73 -11.64
N VAL A 18 5.06 30.33 -12.73
CA VAL A 18 5.88 31.24 -13.53
C VAL A 18 5.30 32.64 -13.41
N LEU A 19 6.14 33.55 -12.96
CA LEU A 19 5.84 34.96 -12.76
C LEU A 19 6.46 35.76 -13.91
N GLU A 20 5.73 36.76 -14.41
CA GLU A 20 6.28 37.80 -15.27
C GLU A 20 6.49 39.09 -14.48
N GLN A 21 7.71 39.63 -14.50
CA GLN A 21 8.00 40.97 -14.01
C GLN A 21 8.96 41.69 -14.95
N ASN A 22 8.61 42.92 -15.34
CA ASN A 22 9.41 43.73 -16.26
C ASN A 22 9.80 42.98 -17.56
N ARG A 23 8.85 42.20 -18.11
CA ARG A 23 9.02 41.37 -19.32
C ARG A 23 10.12 40.32 -19.22
N LYS A 24 10.44 39.89 -17.99
CA LYS A 24 11.26 38.72 -17.69
C LYS A 24 10.42 37.70 -16.96
N PHE A 25 10.69 36.43 -17.23
CA PHE A 25 9.98 35.31 -16.61
C PHE A 25 10.82 34.71 -15.50
N TYR A 26 10.15 34.30 -14.43
CA TYR A 26 10.74 33.71 -13.25
C TYR A 26 9.97 32.46 -12.86
N PHE A 27 10.66 31.33 -12.79
CA PHE A 27 10.13 30.09 -12.24
C PHE A 27 10.29 30.12 -10.72
N ILE A 28 9.18 29.89 -10.03
CA ILE A 28 9.09 29.85 -8.58
C ILE A 28 8.81 28.40 -8.19
N ALA A 29 9.68 27.83 -7.37
CA ALA A 29 9.51 26.51 -6.77
C ALA A 29 9.11 26.68 -5.30
N SER A 30 8.01 26.07 -4.89
CA SER A 30 7.55 26.00 -3.50
C SER A 30 7.57 24.56 -3.02
N ALA A 31 8.39 24.26 -2.01
CA ALA A 31 8.42 22.97 -1.33
C ALA A 31 7.77 23.11 0.06
N THR A 32 6.91 22.17 0.45
CA THR A 32 6.20 22.22 1.74
C THR A 32 6.44 20.94 2.53
N LEU A 33 6.84 21.08 3.80
CA LEU A 33 6.98 19.98 4.76
C LEU A 33 5.95 20.15 5.87
N GLY A 34 5.20 19.09 6.18
CA GLY A 34 4.36 19.01 7.37
C GLY A 34 5.13 18.37 8.52
N VAL A 35 5.03 18.93 9.72
CA VAL A 35 5.73 18.47 10.93
C VAL A 35 4.75 18.37 12.09
N ASN A 36 4.82 17.28 12.85
CA ASN A 36 4.09 17.12 14.11
C ASN A 36 4.74 18.00 15.20
N LEU A 37 3.97 18.87 15.84
CA LEU A 37 4.45 19.83 16.83
C LEU A 37 4.92 19.19 18.15
N GLN A 38 4.49 17.96 18.44
CA GLN A 38 4.84 17.27 19.67
C GLN A 38 6.04 16.33 19.48
N THR A 39 6.09 15.60 18.37
CA THR A 39 7.17 14.64 18.10
C THR A 39 8.31 15.24 17.29
N GLY A 40 8.06 16.29 16.52
CA GLY A 40 9.00 16.84 15.54
C GLY A 40 9.15 16.01 14.26
N GLU A 41 8.38 14.92 14.13
CA GLU A 41 8.43 14.03 12.97
C GLU A 41 7.70 14.64 11.77
N GLU A 42 8.23 14.40 10.57
CA GLU A 42 7.61 14.77 9.32
C GLU A 42 6.34 13.96 9.02
N LEU A 43 5.44 14.55 8.25
CA LEU A 43 4.16 13.97 7.87
C LEU A 43 4.07 13.82 6.35
N LEU A 44 3.35 12.79 5.89
CA LEU A 44 3.03 12.62 4.47
C LEU A 44 2.12 13.73 3.98
N ASP A 45 2.37 14.23 2.76
CA ASP A 45 1.59 15.31 2.15
C ASP A 45 0.08 15.00 2.09
N VAL A 46 -0.28 13.80 1.65
CA VAL A 46 -1.66 13.32 1.59
C VAL A 46 -2.38 13.30 2.94
N ASN A 47 -1.64 13.14 4.04
CA ASN A 47 -2.23 13.08 5.38
C ASN A 47 -2.54 14.47 5.91
N TYR A 48 -1.54 15.35 5.93
CA TYR A 48 -1.71 16.65 6.57
C TYR A 48 -2.56 17.59 5.72
N LEU A 49 -2.64 17.42 4.39
CA LEU A 49 -3.42 18.30 3.52
C LEU A 49 -4.88 18.41 3.95
N LYS A 50 -5.50 17.29 4.37
CA LYS A 50 -6.86 17.28 4.90
C LYS A 50 -6.99 18.18 6.14
N ASP A 51 -6.10 18.00 7.12
CA ASP A 51 -6.12 18.77 8.37
C ASP A 51 -5.86 20.26 8.14
N VAL A 52 -5.01 20.59 7.17
CA VAL A 52 -4.74 21.96 6.73
C VAL A 52 -6.00 22.59 6.15
N PHE A 53 -6.69 21.92 5.22
CA PHE A 53 -7.92 22.45 4.62
C PHE A 53 -9.04 22.62 5.66
N GLU A 54 -9.20 21.66 6.58
CA GLU A 54 -10.13 21.79 7.70
C GLU A 54 -9.77 22.99 8.61
N GLY A 55 -8.49 23.15 8.95
CA GLY A 55 -8.01 24.20 9.83
C GLY A 55 -8.01 25.61 9.20
N MET A 56 -8.01 25.71 7.87
CA MET A 56 -8.14 26.99 7.15
C MET A 56 -9.61 27.47 7.05
N GLY A 57 -10.61 26.58 7.07
CA GLY A 57 -12.02 26.96 6.89
C GLY A 57 -12.38 27.48 5.48
N GLU A 58 -13.64 27.85 5.26
CA GLU A 58 -14.20 28.10 3.91
C GLU A 58 -13.75 29.41 3.23
N ASN A 59 -13.15 30.36 3.96
CA ASN A 59 -12.92 31.74 3.48
C ASN A 59 -11.44 32.18 3.40
N LEU A 60 -10.50 31.25 3.56
CA LEU A 60 -9.07 31.56 3.56
C LEU A 60 -8.40 31.10 2.27
N LEU A 61 -7.91 32.08 1.50
CA LEU A 61 -7.04 31.79 0.36
C LEU A 61 -5.71 31.27 0.89
N PRO A 62 -5.25 30.08 0.46
CA PRO A 62 -3.93 29.59 0.83
C PRO A 62 -2.86 30.53 0.29
N ASP A 63 -1.68 30.42 0.88
CA ASP A 63 -0.48 31.06 0.39
C ASP A 63 -0.33 30.88 -1.13
N MET A 64 -0.22 31.99 -1.84
CA MET A 64 -0.22 32.04 -3.30
C MET A 64 1.03 31.45 -3.95
N GLY A 65 2.03 30.96 -3.20
CA GLY A 65 3.22 30.38 -3.82
C GLY A 65 4.12 31.41 -4.50
N MET A 66 3.99 32.68 -4.13
CA MET A 66 4.72 33.81 -4.69
C MET A 66 5.94 34.15 -3.83
N PRO A 67 6.99 34.76 -4.41
CA PRO A 67 8.20 35.06 -3.67
C PRO A 67 7.95 36.06 -2.56
N LYS A 68 8.51 35.78 -1.38
CA LYS A 68 8.42 36.64 -0.20
C LYS A 68 9.79 37.25 0.11
N PRO A 69 9.87 38.56 0.41
CA PRO A 69 11.14 39.21 0.72
C PRO A 69 11.64 38.90 2.13
N ASN A 70 10.78 38.34 2.98
CA ASN A 70 10.94 38.18 4.43
C ASN A 70 10.28 36.87 4.87
N GLY A 71 10.72 36.32 6.00
CA GLY A 71 10.01 35.24 6.68
C GLY A 71 8.79 35.75 7.45
N GLU A 72 7.72 34.96 7.50
CA GLU A 72 6.54 35.19 8.33
C GLU A 72 6.04 33.92 9.01
N PHE A 73 5.32 34.08 10.12
CA PHE A 73 4.57 32.97 10.70
C PHE A 73 3.08 33.25 10.78
N LEU A 74 2.28 32.19 10.72
CA LEU A 74 0.82 32.21 10.77
C LEU A 74 0.33 31.20 11.80
N VAL A 75 -0.86 31.44 12.35
CA VAL A 75 -1.54 30.47 13.23
C VAL A 75 -3.01 30.43 12.84
N SER A 76 -3.50 29.23 12.56
CA SER A 76 -4.92 28.97 12.33
C SER A 76 -5.44 28.03 13.42
N GLY A 77 -6.45 28.47 14.16
CA GLY A 77 -7.05 27.66 15.21
C GLY A 77 -7.95 28.43 16.16
N ASN A 78 -8.35 27.74 17.21
CA ASN A 78 -9.27 28.24 18.22
C ASN A 78 -8.54 28.48 19.55
N PHE A 79 -9.04 29.41 20.35
CA PHE A 79 -8.81 29.43 21.79
C PHE A 79 -9.57 28.28 22.44
N PHE A 80 -8.98 27.65 23.45
CA PHE A 80 -9.62 26.64 24.29
C PHE A 80 -9.49 27.02 25.77
N ALA A 81 -10.60 26.94 26.49
CA ALA A 81 -10.63 27.30 27.89
C ALA A 81 -9.80 26.35 28.76
N PRO A 82 -8.91 26.85 29.65
CA PRO A 82 -8.03 26.01 30.45
C PRO A 82 -8.78 24.96 31.28
N GLY A 83 -8.36 23.70 31.16
CA GLY A 83 -8.96 22.58 31.89
C GLY A 83 -10.40 22.26 31.47
N ASN A 84 -10.81 22.67 30.27
CA ASN A 84 -12.15 22.48 29.71
C ASN A 84 -13.28 23.01 30.63
N LYS A 85 -13.01 24.12 31.32
CA LYS A 85 -13.97 24.84 32.16
C LYS A 85 -14.39 26.11 31.45
N ALA A 86 -15.69 26.34 31.32
CA ALA A 86 -16.19 27.53 30.67
C ALA A 86 -15.66 28.80 31.37
N VAL A 87 -15.13 29.74 30.59
CA VAL A 87 -14.59 31.02 31.07
C VAL A 87 -15.20 32.17 30.28
N THR A 88 -15.25 33.36 30.87
CA THR A 88 -15.72 34.57 30.16
C THR A 88 -14.64 35.15 29.22
N GLY A 89 -13.40 34.70 29.37
CA GLY A 89 -12.28 35.10 28.53
C GLY A 89 -10.97 34.49 29.01
N GLY A 90 -9.93 34.68 28.21
CA GLY A 90 -8.58 34.18 28.44
C GLY A 90 -7.59 34.87 27.50
N GLU A 91 -6.42 34.28 27.38
CA GLU A 91 -5.36 34.76 26.49
C GLU A 91 -4.91 33.62 25.57
N VAL A 92 -4.54 34.00 24.35
CA VAL A 92 -3.73 33.16 23.46
C VAL A 92 -2.39 33.85 23.26
N LYS A 93 -1.33 33.06 23.35
CA LYS A 93 0.03 33.56 23.27
C LYS A 93 0.85 32.65 22.38
N VAL A 94 1.53 33.23 21.40
CA VAL A 94 2.40 32.52 20.48
C VAL A 94 3.76 33.18 20.46
N ARG A 95 4.79 32.37 20.69
CA ARG A 95 6.18 32.77 20.60
C ARG A 95 6.89 31.92 19.56
N LEU A 96 7.69 32.56 18.73
CA LEU A 96 8.61 31.94 17.79
C LEU A 96 9.96 32.68 17.88
N ASP A 97 10.93 32.06 18.55
CA ASP A 97 12.20 32.65 19.00
C ASP A 97 12.02 34.03 19.68
N GLU A 98 12.35 35.11 18.97
CA GLU A 98 12.34 36.49 19.45
C GLU A 98 10.99 37.18 19.25
N ILE A 99 10.11 36.66 18.38
CA ILE A 99 8.78 37.22 18.19
C ILE A 99 7.83 36.58 19.19
N GLU A 100 7.10 37.42 19.91
CA GLU A 100 6.04 37.02 20.82
C GLU A 100 4.82 37.90 20.56
N LYS A 101 3.66 37.26 20.42
CA LYS A 101 2.38 37.94 20.23
C LYS A 101 1.33 37.32 21.14
N GLU A 102 0.56 38.19 21.77
CA GLU A 102 -0.45 37.86 22.76
C GLU A 102 -1.76 38.56 22.37
N LEU A 103 -2.86 37.82 22.42
CA LEU A 103 -4.20 38.35 22.16
C LEU A 103 -5.12 37.97 23.33
N PHE A 104 -5.97 38.90 23.74
CA PHE A 104 -7.05 38.61 24.68
C PHE A 104 -8.27 38.10 23.93
N VAL A 105 -8.83 37.02 24.47
CA VAL A 105 -10.02 36.34 23.94
C VAL A 105 -11.15 36.49 24.95
N PHE A 106 -12.32 36.86 24.46
CA PHE A 106 -13.50 37.06 25.29
C PHE A 106 -14.70 36.37 24.67
N GLY A 107 -15.63 35.92 25.52
CA GLY A 107 -16.94 35.53 25.02
C GLY A 107 -17.70 36.70 24.41
N PRO A 108 -18.73 36.42 23.57
CA PRO A 108 -19.55 37.45 22.96
C PRO A 108 -20.06 38.47 23.97
N ARG A 109 -19.99 39.75 23.60
CA ARG A 109 -20.38 40.87 24.46
C ARG A 109 -20.78 42.10 23.65
N LYS A 110 -21.41 43.06 24.32
CA LYS A 110 -21.96 44.27 23.69
C LYS A 110 -21.94 45.46 24.61
N PHE A 111 -22.12 46.65 24.06
CA PHE A 111 -22.31 47.84 24.89
C PHE A 111 -23.69 47.84 25.58
N LYS A 112 -23.71 47.97 26.91
CA LYS A 112 -24.92 48.18 27.72
C LYS A 112 -24.79 49.49 28.49
N ALA A 113 -25.71 50.42 28.25
CA ALA A 113 -25.68 51.77 28.84
C ALA A 113 -24.34 52.52 28.64
N GLY A 114 -23.65 52.28 27.53
CA GLY A 114 -22.37 52.93 27.18
C GLY A 114 -21.12 52.23 27.69
N PHE A 115 -21.25 51.14 28.46
CA PHE A 115 -20.13 50.35 28.98
C PHE A 115 -20.13 48.92 28.38
N PRO A 116 -18.96 48.27 28.26
CA PRO A 116 -18.89 46.85 27.95
C PRO A 116 -19.71 45.99 28.92
N SER A 117 -20.52 45.08 28.38
CA SER A 117 -21.19 44.06 29.21
C SER A 117 -20.19 43.02 29.71
N THR A 118 -20.55 42.28 30.75
CA THR A 118 -19.85 41.04 31.12
C THR A 118 -19.85 40.10 29.90
N PRO A 119 -18.69 39.51 29.52
CA PRO A 119 -18.63 38.54 28.44
C PRO A 119 -19.41 37.26 28.77
N GLU A 120 -19.97 36.63 27.74
CA GLU A 120 -20.58 35.31 27.86
C GLU A 120 -19.52 34.23 28.15
N GLU A 121 -19.93 33.11 28.76
CA GLU A 121 -19.03 31.98 28.99
C GLU A 121 -18.79 31.20 27.70
N ILE A 122 -17.53 30.84 27.45
CA ILE A 122 -17.08 30.09 26.28
C ILE A 122 -16.18 28.93 26.71
N LEU A 123 -16.28 27.82 25.98
CA LEU A 123 -15.32 26.71 26.04
C LEU A 123 -14.26 26.81 24.95
N SER A 124 -14.62 27.39 23.81
CA SER A 124 -13.72 27.64 22.69
C SER A 124 -14.18 28.87 21.89
N MET A 125 -13.25 29.53 21.22
CA MET A 125 -13.51 30.70 20.36
C MET A 125 -12.52 30.71 19.18
N PRO A 126 -12.98 30.79 17.92
CA PRO A 126 -12.11 31.01 16.77
C PRO A 126 -11.25 32.27 16.92
N VAL A 127 -9.95 32.15 16.66
CA VAL A 127 -8.99 33.26 16.74
C VAL A 127 -8.69 33.74 15.32
N ASP A 128 -9.67 34.42 14.73
CA ASP A 128 -9.59 34.98 13.38
C ASP A 128 -10.09 36.43 13.33
N PHE A 129 -9.89 37.08 12.18
CA PHE A 129 -10.27 38.49 11.99
C PHE A 129 -11.78 38.75 12.05
N THR A 130 -12.65 37.74 11.85
CA THR A 130 -14.11 37.91 11.98
C THR A 130 -14.52 38.17 13.44
N LYS A 131 -13.65 37.80 14.39
CA LYS A 131 -13.83 38.01 15.83
C LYS A 131 -13.08 39.24 16.36
N ALA A 132 -12.23 39.85 15.55
CA ALA A 132 -11.45 41.05 15.89
C ALA A 132 -12.23 42.34 15.59
N PHE A 133 -11.71 43.49 16.06
CA PHE A 133 -12.34 44.79 15.81
C PHE A 133 -12.52 45.05 14.31
N GLY A 134 -13.72 45.44 13.91
CA GLY A 134 -14.05 45.70 12.51
C GLY A 134 -15.55 45.78 12.27
N GLY A 135 -15.97 45.66 11.01
CA GLY A 135 -17.35 45.69 10.57
C GLY A 135 -17.47 46.27 9.16
N GLN A 136 -18.63 46.12 8.51
CA GLN A 136 -18.83 46.36 7.07
C GLN A 136 -18.33 47.73 6.55
N GLU A 137 -18.31 48.76 7.40
CA GLU A 137 -17.84 50.13 7.07
C GLU A 137 -16.39 50.41 7.52
N PHE A 138 -15.67 49.43 8.06
CA PHE A 138 -14.31 49.56 8.55
C PHE A 138 -13.32 48.89 7.59
N GLU A 139 -12.68 49.70 6.74
CA GLU A 139 -11.86 49.24 5.61
C GLU A 139 -10.76 48.23 5.96
N LYS A 140 -10.17 48.32 7.16
CA LYS A 140 -9.09 47.43 7.59
C LYS A 140 -9.57 46.03 7.99
N ASN A 141 -10.85 45.86 8.31
CA ASN A 141 -11.43 44.57 8.67
C ASN A 141 -12.95 44.59 8.47
N PRO A 142 -13.43 44.51 7.22
CA PRO A 142 -14.86 44.62 6.91
C PRO A 142 -15.69 43.47 7.49
N ASP A 143 -15.08 42.30 7.70
CA ASP A 143 -15.73 41.10 8.23
C ASP A 143 -15.64 41.00 9.77
N GLY A 144 -14.99 41.97 10.41
CA GLY A 144 -14.86 42.05 11.87
C GLY A 144 -16.14 42.49 12.58
N ILE A 145 -16.00 42.75 13.87
CA ILE A 145 -17.12 43.06 14.77
C ILE A 145 -16.78 44.27 15.67
N GLY A 146 -17.78 45.06 16.05
CA GLY A 146 -17.66 46.16 17.02
C GLY A 146 -17.62 47.57 16.42
N PHE A 147 -17.53 47.72 15.09
CA PHE A 147 -17.64 49.01 14.42
C PHE A 147 -19.10 49.33 14.07
N ASN A 148 -19.67 50.34 14.73
CA ASN A 148 -21.04 50.85 14.51
C ASN A 148 -22.20 49.84 14.67
N ASP A 149 -21.94 48.63 15.12
CA ASP A 149 -22.95 47.57 15.33
C ASP A 149 -23.44 47.46 16.80
N GLY A 150 -22.75 48.10 17.73
CA GLY A 150 -23.06 48.06 19.17
C GLY A 150 -22.57 46.80 19.90
N LEU A 151 -21.91 45.89 19.18
CA LEU A 151 -21.22 44.72 19.71
C LEU A 151 -19.79 45.10 20.11
N LEU A 152 -19.06 44.13 20.63
CA LEU A 152 -17.66 44.26 21.00
C LEU A 152 -16.88 43.08 20.43
N PRO A 153 -15.63 43.29 20.00
CA PRO A 153 -14.82 42.19 19.51
C PRO A 153 -14.53 41.17 20.59
N CYS A 154 -14.38 39.93 20.13
CA CYS A 154 -14.01 38.79 20.97
C CYS A 154 -12.49 38.63 21.01
N ILE A 155 -11.75 39.14 20.02
CA ILE A 155 -10.29 39.14 19.96
C ILE A 155 -9.79 40.58 20.03
N GLU A 156 -8.98 40.90 21.03
CA GLU A 156 -8.47 42.25 21.27
C GLU A 156 -6.97 42.25 21.60
N ASP A 157 -6.32 43.38 21.32
CA ASP A 157 -4.94 43.65 21.68
C ASP A 157 -4.87 43.97 23.19
N PRO A 158 -4.05 43.26 23.98
CA PRO A 158 -3.89 43.54 25.41
C PRO A 158 -3.48 45.00 25.72
N SER A 159 -2.81 45.67 24.77
CA SER A 159 -2.36 47.06 24.91
C SER A 159 -3.44 48.10 24.59
N HIS A 160 -4.53 47.70 23.91
CA HIS A 160 -5.60 48.61 23.48
C HIS A 160 -6.97 47.93 23.46
N LEU A 161 -7.54 47.73 24.65
CA LEU A 161 -8.90 47.19 24.80
C LEU A 161 -9.97 48.22 24.45
N VAL A 162 -11.09 47.76 23.87
CA VAL A 162 -12.26 48.59 23.54
C VAL A 162 -13.06 48.88 24.81
N ALA A 163 -12.93 50.10 25.32
CA ALA A 163 -13.63 50.57 26.51
C ALA A 163 -14.84 51.46 26.18
N SER A 164 -14.85 52.10 25.01
CA SER A 164 -15.88 53.04 24.58
C SER A 164 -16.26 52.86 23.10
N LYS A 165 -17.46 53.31 22.71
CA LYS A 165 -17.92 53.28 21.30
C LYS A 165 -17.08 54.17 20.37
N GLY A 166 -16.27 55.08 20.91
CA GLY A 166 -15.39 55.95 20.14
C GLY A 166 -14.04 55.30 19.83
N ASP A 167 -13.70 54.21 20.51
CA ASP A 167 -12.41 53.54 20.34
C ASP A 167 -12.38 52.83 18.99
N LYS A 168 -11.24 52.92 18.31
CA LYS A 168 -11.02 52.33 16.99
C LYS A 168 -9.64 51.68 16.96
N PRO A 169 -9.42 50.58 17.72
CA PRO A 169 -8.15 49.89 17.73
C PRO A 169 -7.86 49.27 16.36
N GLU A 170 -6.60 48.89 16.14
CA GLU A 170 -6.24 48.10 14.97
C GLU A 170 -6.81 46.68 15.10
N PRO A 171 -7.33 46.08 14.02
CA PRO A 171 -7.70 44.67 14.01
C PRO A 171 -6.47 43.80 14.26
N VAL A 172 -6.61 42.81 15.15
CA VAL A 172 -5.54 41.89 15.52
C VAL A 172 -5.95 40.44 15.34
N GLY A 173 -4.99 39.57 15.03
CA GLY A 173 -5.20 38.15 14.76
C GLY A 173 -3.89 37.49 14.35
N PHE A 174 -3.91 36.16 14.18
CA PHE A 174 -2.76 35.38 13.70
C PHE A 174 -2.90 34.86 12.28
N SER A 175 -4.14 34.79 11.77
CA SER A 175 -4.49 34.21 10.48
C SER A 175 -4.03 35.09 9.30
N PRO A 176 -4.01 34.55 8.07
CA PRO A 176 -3.77 35.35 6.88
C PRO A 176 -4.70 36.56 6.72
N LEU A 177 -4.16 37.68 6.25
CA LEU A 177 -4.90 38.87 5.83
C LEU A 177 -5.36 38.73 4.37
N TYR A 178 -6.62 39.06 4.09
CA TYR A 178 -7.16 39.04 2.73
C TYR A 178 -6.46 40.05 1.80
N LEU A 179 -6.27 39.65 0.53
CA LEU A 179 -5.50 40.41 -0.48
C LEU A 179 -5.99 41.85 -0.65
N MET A 180 -7.30 42.06 -0.63
CA MET A 180 -7.92 43.36 -0.91
C MET A 180 -7.93 44.31 0.30
N LEU A 181 -7.39 43.90 1.46
CA LEU A 181 -7.35 44.77 2.64
C LEU A 181 -6.30 45.88 2.46
N PRO A 182 -6.56 47.12 2.94
CA PRO A 182 -5.61 48.24 2.87
C PRO A 182 -4.21 47.90 3.40
N GLN A 183 -4.13 47.02 4.40
CA GLN A 183 -2.88 46.54 4.99
C GLN A 183 -1.95 45.87 3.96
N ARG A 184 -2.52 45.20 2.95
CA ARG A 184 -1.80 44.54 1.85
C ARG A 184 -1.81 45.39 0.58
N MET A 185 -2.96 45.96 0.21
CA MET A 185 -3.14 46.76 -1.01
C MET A 185 -2.13 47.91 -1.16
N LYS A 186 -1.64 48.47 -0.04
CA LYS A 186 -0.58 49.49 -0.05
C LYS A 186 0.73 49.04 -0.73
N TYR A 187 0.93 47.73 -0.94
CA TYR A 187 2.09 47.13 -1.59
C TYR A 187 1.81 46.65 -3.03
N GLN A 188 0.56 46.72 -3.50
CA GLN A 188 0.16 46.13 -4.78
C GLN A 188 0.81 46.83 -5.99
N GLY A 189 1.22 48.09 -5.85
CA GLY A 189 1.71 48.94 -6.94
C GLY A 189 0.58 49.62 -7.71
N THR A 190 0.93 50.35 -8.77
CA THR A 190 0.01 51.23 -9.50
C THR A 190 -0.51 50.56 -10.78
N TYR A 191 -1.84 50.37 -10.90
CA TYR A 191 -2.50 49.75 -12.05
C TYR A 191 -3.21 50.78 -12.93
N ASP A 192 -2.43 51.60 -13.65
CA ASP A 192 -2.95 52.64 -14.55
C ASP A 192 -2.77 52.30 -16.05
N SER A 193 -2.89 53.30 -16.93
CA SER A 193 -2.67 53.09 -18.37
C SER A 193 -1.22 52.72 -18.70
N ASP A 194 -0.25 53.15 -17.90
CA ASP A 194 1.15 52.78 -18.09
C ASP A 194 1.37 51.31 -17.74
N TYR A 195 0.81 50.84 -16.62
CA TYR A 195 0.71 49.41 -16.28
C TYR A 195 0.17 48.58 -17.45
N LYS A 196 -1.03 48.96 -17.95
CA LYS A 196 -1.71 48.21 -19.01
C LYS A 196 -0.89 48.12 -20.30
N ASN A 197 -0.14 49.16 -20.64
CA ASN A 197 0.63 49.22 -21.88
C ASN A 197 2.01 48.56 -21.76
N ASN A 198 2.64 48.60 -20.59
CA ASN A 198 4.05 48.26 -20.44
C ASN A 198 4.31 47.00 -19.61
N TYR A 199 3.43 46.65 -18.67
CA TYR A 199 3.68 45.68 -17.62
C TYR A 199 2.66 44.53 -17.54
N PHE A 200 1.41 44.73 -17.99
CA PHE A 200 0.39 43.68 -18.09
C PHE A 200 0.84 42.56 -19.05
N PRO A 201 0.69 41.26 -18.69
CA PRO A 201 -0.04 40.69 -17.55
C PRO A 201 0.78 40.47 -16.27
N GLY A 202 2.03 40.93 -16.24
CA GLY A 202 2.88 40.90 -15.05
C GLY A 202 2.47 41.91 -13.98
N TYR A 203 3.38 42.18 -13.06
CA TYR A 203 3.19 43.16 -11.98
C TYR A 203 3.72 44.54 -12.38
N PRO A 204 3.12 45.63 -11.86
CA PRO A 204 3.60 46.98 -12.13
C PRO A 204 5.04 47.17 -11.61
N ALA A 205 5.77 48.13 -12.19
CA ALA A 205 7.17 48.38 -11.83
C ALA A 205 7.39 48.76 -10.36
N ASP A 206 6.40 49.40 -9.74
CA ASP A 206 6.41 49.83 -8.35
C ASP A 206 5.77 48.80 -7.40
N HIS A 207 5.50 47.57 -7.87
CA HIS A 207 5.01 46.49 -7.04
C HIS A 207 6.02 46.15 -5.92
N ASP A 208 5.51 46.05 -4.69
CA ASP A 208 6.29 45.68 -3.53
C ASP A 208 5.96 44.24 -3.12
N TRP A 209 6.96 43.37 -3.15
CA TRP A 209 6.82 41.93 -2.87
C TRP A 209 6.31 41.62 -1.45
N ARG A 210 6.33 42.59 -0.53
CA ARG A 210 5.63 42.49 0.76
C ARG A 210 4.12 42.30 0.61
N TYR A 211 3.56 42.57 -0.57
CA TYR A 211 2.18 42.25 -0.90
C TYR A 211 1.82 40.78 -0.66
N PHE A 212 2.77 39.85 -0.85
CA PHE A 212 2.55 38.42 -0.66
C PHE A 212 2.81 37.90 0.75
N LEU A 213 3.33 38.74 1.65
CA LEU A 213 3.32 38.44 3.08
C LEU A 213 1.86 38.47 3.56
N CYS A 214 1.37 37.31 3.95
CA CYS A 214 -0.01 37.08 4.30
C CYS A 214 -0.25 37.32 5.79
N ALA A 215 0.76 37.21 6.64
CA ALA A 215 0.67 37.48 8.06
C ALA A 215 0.61 38.99 8.34
N PRO A 216 0.01 39.39 9.47
CA PRO A 216 0.19 40.73 10.04
C PRO A 216 1.67 41.10 10.21
N SER A 217 2.01 42.39 10.06
CA SER A 217 3.42 42.83 9.99
C SER A 217 4.24 42.65 11.28
N ASP A 218 3.57 42.42 12.41
CA ASP A 218 4.18 42.07 13.70
C ASP A 218 4.58 40.59 13.78
N GLN A 219 4.25 39.78 12.76
CA GLN A 219 4.64 38.37 12.61
C GLN A 219 5.73 38.17 11.54
N TRP A 220 6.36 39.25 11.07
CA TRP A 220 7.42 39.21 10.06
C TRP A 220 8.81 39.28 10.69
N ILE A 221 9.76 38.51 10.14
CA ILE A 221 11.19 38.63 10.44
C ILE A 221 11.93 39.29 9.27
N LYS A 222 13.12 39.85 9.53
CA LYS A 222 13.92 40.52 8.50
C LYS A 222 14.53 39.54 7.47
N ASN A 223 14.88 38.34 7.91
CA ASN A 223 15.48 37.29 7.09
C ASN A 223 14.50 36.13 6.92
N PHE A 224 15.00 34.94 6.58
CA PHE A 224 14.22 33.70 6.52
C PHE A 224 14.47 32.85 7.76
N TYR A 225 13.53 31.95 8.03
CA TYR A 225 13.67 30.97 9.10
C TYR A 225 14.71 29.91 8.74
N LYS A 226 15.17 29.24 9.76
CA LYS A 226 16.13 28.15 9.74
C LYS A 226 15.42 26.79 9.87
N GLY A 227 14.20 26.74 10.40
CA GLY A 227 13.46 25.50 10.63
C GLY A 227 13.83 24.82 11.95
N ASP A 228 14.64 25.48 12.79
CA ASP A 228 15.01 25.03 14.15
C ASP A 228 14.63 26.05 15.23
N GLU A 229 13.68 26.93 14.92
CA GLU A 229 13.18 27.94 15.86
C GLU A 229 12.52 27.29 17.08
N SER A 230 12.70 27.91 18.24
CA SER A 230 11.98 27.52 19.46
C SER A 230 10.60 28.15 19.43
N PHE A 231 9.57 27.42 19.85
CA PHE A 231 8.20 27.93 19.85
C PHE A 231 7.43 27.59 21.13
N SER A 232 6.45 28.43 21.46
CA SER A 232 5.41 28.11 22.44
C SER A 232 4.06 28.65 22.00
N ILE A 233 3.00 27.87 22.20
CA ILE A 233 1.62 28.18 21.80
C ILE A 233 0.71 27.87 22.99
N HIS A 234 0.03 28.90 23.50
CA HIS A 234 -0.77 28.81 24.72
C HIS A 234 -2.26 28.84 24.41
N ASN A 235 -3.01 27.94 25.05
CA ASN A 235 -4.47 27.83 25.04
C ASN A 235 -5.08 27.68 23.64
N MET A 236 -4.39 27.03 22.70
CA MET A 236 -4.90 26.76 21.34
C MET A 236 -5.07 25.27 21.00
N HIS A 237 -5.06 24.41 22.02
CA HIS A 237 -5.35 22.98 21.89
C HIS A 237 -6.35 22.54 22.97
N PRO A 238 -7.32 21.65 22.68
CA PRO A 238 -8.36 21.25 23.62
C PRO A 238 -7.83 20.59 24.90
N GLU A 239 -6.71 19.86 24.80
CA GLU A 239 -6.14 19.09 25.91
C GLU A 239 -4.82 19.63 26.45
N LEU A 240 -4.11 20.45 25.66
CA LEU A 240 -2.74 20.90 25.95
C LEU A 240 -2.76 22.41 26.15
N PRO A 241 -2.73 22.90 27.40
CA PRO A 241 -2.73 24.34 27.68
C PRO A 241 -1.51 25.06 27.09
N VAL A 242 -0.40 24.37 26.92
CA VAL A 242 0.82 24.87 26.27
C VAL A 242 1.37 23.79 25.36
N ILE A 243 1.61 24.13 24.10
CA ILE A 243 2.42 23.36 23.16
C ILE A 243 3.75 24.10 23.05
N GLU A 244 4.84 23.50 23.52
CA GLU A 244 6.17 24.11 23.47
C GLU A 244 7.19 23.11 22.92
N GLY A 245 8.18 23.63 22.21
CA GLY A 245 9.19 22.79 21.58
C GLY A 245 10.17 23.57 20.72
N ARG A 246 10.89 22.84 19.88
CA ARG A 246 11.79 23.37 18.86
C ARG A 246 11.46 22.68 17.55
N LEU A 247 11.41 23.44 16.46
CA LEU A 247 11.25 22.86 15.13
C LEU A 247 12.46 21.94 14.82
N PRO A 248 12.27 20.89 13.99
CA PRO A 248 13.23 19.79 13.89
C PRO A 248 14.55 20.12 13.15
N GLY A 249 14.68 21.32 12.58
CA GLY A 249 15.85 21.70 11.79
C GLY A 249 15.84 21.13 10.36
N LEU A 250 14.68 20.70 9.87
CA LEU A 250 14.51 20.19 8.51
C LEU A 250 14.52 21.34 7.47
N TYR A 251 15.20 21.13 6.35
CA TYR A 251 15.19 22.07 5.23
C TYR A 251 15.08 21.37 3.88
N ALA A 252 14.22 21.90 3.01
CA ALA A 252 14.03 21.37 1.66
C ALA A 252 15.15 21.84 0.71
N ARG A 253 15.54 20.97 -0.21
CA ARG A 253 16.46 21.25 -1.33
C ARG A 253 15.77 20.98 -2.65
N CYS A 254 16.03 21.84 -3.63
CA CYS A 254 15.45 21.75 -4.97
C CYS A 254 16.56 21.83 -6.01
N PHE A 255 16.49 20.94 -7.00
CA PHE A 255 17.38 20.95 -8.14
C PHE A 255 16.54 20.94 -9.41
N ILE A 256 17.04 21.61 -10.45
CA ILE A 256 16.36 21.73 -11.73
C ILE A 256 17.29 21.24 -12.84
N ASN A 257 16.74 20.52 -13.80
CA ASN A 257 17.41 20.20 -15.05
C ASN A 257 16.90 21.14 -16.14
N GLN A 258 17.76 22.00 -16.69
CA GLN A 258 17.37 22.99 -17.69
C GLN A 258 18.04 22.71 -19.05
N LYS A 259 17.23 22.48 -20.07
CA LYS A 259 17.66 22.30 -21.45
C LYS A 259 17.94 23.65 -22.11
N LYS A 260 19.19 23.90 -22.47
CA LYS A 260 19.60 25.10 -23.22
C LYS A 260 19.18 24.98 -24.69
N LYS A 261 19.10 26.13 -25.38
CA LYS A 261 18.86 26.20 -26.84
C LYS A 261 19.90 25.44 -27.68
N THR A 262 21.10 25.21 -27.13
CA THR A 262 22.17 24.41 -27.75
C THR A 262 21.88 22.90 -27.72
N GLY A 263 20.84 22.46 -27.01
CA GLY A 263 20.46 21.06 -26.83
C GLY A 263 21.06 20.39 -25.58
N GLU A 264 22.02 21.05 -24.91
CA GLU A 264 22.66 20.57 -23.67
C GLU A 264 21.75 20.81 -22.46
N SER A 265 21.60 19.80 -21.60
CA SER A 265 20.89 19.90 -20.33
C SER A 265 21.87 20.29 -19.21
N VAL A 266 21.46 21.22 -18.36
CA VAL A 266 22.23 21.67 -17.19
C VAL A 266 21.45 21.38 -15.93
N PHE A 267 21.96 20.45 -15.13
CA PHE A 267 21.49 20.21 -13.78
C PHE A 267 22.09 21.24 -12.83
N SER A 268 21.25 21.87 -12.00
CA SER A 268 21.68 22.92 -11.06
C SER A 268 20.79 22.95 -9.82
N GLU A 269 21.33 23.42 -8.71
CA GLU A 269 20.55 23.65 -7.50
C GLU A 269 19.79 24.98 -7.59
N LEU A 270 18.51 24.94 -7.17
CA LEU A 270 17.67 26.10 -6.93
C LEU A 270 17.57 26.31 -5.42
N PRO A 271 18.30 27.27 -4.83
CA PRO A 271 18.27 27.52 -3.40
C PRO A 271 16.85 27.89 -2.94
N LEU A 272 16.40 27.26 -1.86
CA LEU A 272 15.11 27.55 -1.24
C LEU A 272 15.31 28.27 0.09
N ASN A 273 14.40 29.19 0.41
CA ASN A 273 14.34 29.89 1.70
C ASN A 273 13.07 29.49 2.45
N LEU A 274 13.18 29.14 3.75
CA LEU A 274 12.02 28.93 4.60
C LEU A 274 11.37 30.28 4.93
N ASP A 275 10.40 30.68 4.13
CA ASP A 275 9.77 31.99 4.22
C ASP A 275 8.46 31.98 5.02
N THR A 276 7.88 30.81 5.27
CA THR A 276 6.60 30.71 5.97
C THR A 276 6.59 29.52 6.92
N ILE A 277 6.25 29.78 8.18
CA ILE A 277 5.91 28.76 9.18
C ILE A 277 4.42 28.92 9.53
N TRP A 278 3.61 27.89 9.34
CA TRP A 278 2.18 27.96 9.62
C TRP A 278 1.75 26.91 10.63
N PHE A 279 1.32 27.36 11.80
CA PHE A 279 0.85 26.51 12.88
C PHE A 279 -0.65 26.21 12.80
N PHE A 280 -1.00 24.94 13.05
CA PHE A 280 -2.35 24.41 13.23
C PHE A 280 -2.41 23.70 14.59
N PRO A 281 -2.51 24.47 15.70
CA PRO A 281 -2.24 23.94 17.03
C PRO A 281 -3.22 22.84 17.46
N GLU A 282 -4.49 22.95 17.07
CA GLU A 282 -5.53 21.94 17.36
C GLU A 282 -5.22 20.57 16.78
N LYS A 283 -4.46 20.52 15.67
CA LYS A 283 -4.07 19.29 14.96
C LYS A 283 -2.63 18.88 15.27
N LEU A 284 -1.94 19.58 16.17
CA LEU A 284 -0.51 19.41 16.47
C LEU A 284 0.36 19.42 15.21
N LEU A 285 0.07 20.33 14.28
CA LEU A 285 0.70 20.40 12.97
C LEU A 285 1.37 21.76 12.73
N SER A 286 2.53 21.74 12.07
CA SER A 286 3.17 22.91 11.46
C SER A 286 3.50 22.65 10.01
N LEU A 287 3.25 23.62 9.13
CA LEU A 287 3.76 23.64 7.77
C LEU A 287 5.01 24.51 7.67
N LEU A 288 6.05 23.98 7.04
CA LEU A 288 7.28 24.67 6.69
C LEU A 288 7.29 24.87 5.17
N ILE A 289 7.16 26.11 4.70
CA ILE A 289 7.07 26.42 3.26
C ILE A 289 8.36 27.10 2.79
N PHE A 290 9.03 26.45 1.84
CA PHE A 290 10.30 26.87 1.30
C PHE A 290 10.12 27.38 -0.13
N ARG A 291 10.73 28.52 -0.47
CA ARG A 291 10.64 29.12 -1.81
C ARG A 291 11.98 29.43 -2.44
N GLY A 292 12.10 29.08 -3.71
CA GLY A 292 13.21 29.45 -4.59
C GLY A 292 12.70 30.10 -5.87
N VAL A 293 13.51 31.00 -6.42
CA VAL A 293 13.18 31.73 -7.65
C VAL A 293 14.37 31.69 -8.60
N ILE A 294 14.11 31.37 -9.87
CA ILE A 294 15.12 31.45 -10.93
C ILE A 294 14.53 32.09 -12.18
N ALA A 295 15.35 32.85 -12.91
CA ALA A 295 14.95 33.41 -14.20
C ALA A 295 14.82 32.30 -15.25
N VAL A 296 13.78 32.38 -16.08
CA VAL A 296 13.52 31.46 -17.19
C VAL A 296 13.27 32.23 -18.49
N GLU A 297 13.41 31.55 -19.63
CA GLU A 297 13.35 32.21 -20.94
C GLU A 297 11.93 32.53 -21.40
N ASP A 298 10.95 31.80 -20.88
CA ASP A 298 9.57 31.79 -21.34
C ASP A 298 8.59 31.71 -20.15
N ASP A 299 7.32 31.98 -20.42
CA ASP A 299 6.25 32.06 -19.42
C ASP A 299 5.71 30.69 -18.96
N GLU A 300 6.38 29.62 -19.37
CA GLU A 300 6.05 28.24 -19.03
C GLU A 300 7.21 27.49 -18.40
N ALA A 301 8.40 28.11 -18.36
CA ALA A 301 9.64 27.46 -18.02
C ALA A 301 9.84 26.17 -18.84
N GLU A 302 9.49 26.17 -20.13
CA GLU A 302 9.60 25.00 -21.03
C GLU A 302 11.01 24.41 -21.08
N THR A 303 12.01 25.25 -20.83
CA THR A 303 13.42 24.83 -20.74
C THR A 303 13.71 23.98 -19.51
N ILE A 304 12.94 24.08 -18.44
CA ILE A 304 13.08 23.20 -17.28
C ILE A 304 12.40 21.88 -17.61
N THR A 305 13.19 20.81 -17.71
CA THR A 305 12.67 19.48 -18.06
C THR A 305 12.34 18.66 -16.82
N HIS A 306 13.11 18.84 -15.74
CA HIS A 306 12.94 18.08 -14.49
C HIS A 306 13.14 18.96 -13.25
N VAL A 307 12.49 18.57 -12.17
CA VAL A 307 12.70 19.06 -10.81
C VAL A 307 12.97 17.88 -9.90
N LEU A 308 14.06 17.91 -9.14
CA LEU A 308 14.35 16.95 -8.06
C LEU A 308 14.23 17.67 -6.71
N LEU A 309 13.46 17.10 -5.80
CA LEU A 309 13.30 17.58 -4.43
C LEU A 309 13.83 16.56 -3.44
N GLY A 310 14.46 17.07 -2.38
CA GLY A 310 14.77 16.31 -1.18
C GLY A 310 14.65 17.21 0.04
N TYR A 311 14.86 16.65 1.22
CA TYR A 311 15.03 17.43 2.43
C TYR A 311 16.13 16.82 3.30
N GLU A 312 16.76 17.68 4.09
CA GLU A 312 17.88 17.32 4.95
C GLU A 312 17.61 17.78 6.39
N ASP A 313 18.24 17.10 7.34
CA ASP A 313 18.27 17.47 8.74
C ASP A 313 19.60 18.18 9.05
N LYS A 314 19.53 19.37 9.63
CA LYS A 314 20.71 20.14 10.06
C LYS A 314 21.57 19.46 11.12
N SER A 315 21.02 18.48 11.83
CA SER A 315 21.79 17.66 12.77
C SER A 315 22.78 16.73 12.06
N GLN A 316 22.57 16.47 10.76
CA GLN A 316 23.35 15.58 9.93
C GLN A 316 24.34 16.34 9.05
N GLN A 317 25.32 15.63 8.49
CA GLN A 317 26.26 16.21 7.53
C GLN A 317 25.52 16.52 6.21
N PRO A 318 25.57 17.78 5.71
CA PRO A 318 24.92 18.12 4.46
C PRO A 318 25.47 17.33 3.27
N ARG A 319 24.59 16.87 2.40
CA ARG A 319 24.98 16.12 1.19
C ARG A 319 25.44 17.10 0.11
N ASP A 320 26.43 16.70 -0.69
CA ASP A 320 26.96 17.57 -1.74
C ASP A 320 26.10 17.56 -3.01
N PHE A 321 26.44 18.42 -3.96
CA PHE A 321 25.73 18.53 -5.23
C PHE A 321 25.83 17.24 -6.08
N GLU A 322 26.99 16.59 -6.08
CA GLU A 322 27.21 15.38 -6.89
C GLU A 322 26.38 14.20 -6.37
N TYR A 323 26.12 14.13 -5.06
CA TYR A 323 25.19 13.18 -4.48
C TYR A 323 23.79 13.30 -5.08
N TYR A 324 23.22 14.51 -5.12
CA TYR A 324 21.88 14.73 -5.71
C TYR A 324 21.87 14.59 -7.22
N LYS A 325 22.97 14.93 -7.89
CA LYS A 325 23.11 14.67 -9.31
C LYS A 325 23.11 13.18 -9.61
N HIS A 326 23.77 12.35 -8.79
CA HIS A 326 23.69 10.89 -8.91
C HIS A 326 22.27 10.38 -8.64
N ALA A 327 21.60 10.91 -7.61
CA ALA A 327 20.19 10.58 -7.32
C ALA A 327 19.25 10.99 -8.47
N PHE A 328 19.54 12.09 -9.17
CA PHE A 328 18.84 12.53 -10.37
C PHE A 328 19.11 11.58 -11.54
N GLU A 329 20.38 11.33 -11.87
CA GLU A 329 20.80 10.44 -12.97
C GLU A 329 20.25 9.02 -12.79
N LYS A 330 20.20 8.51 -11.55
CA LYS A 330 19.57 7.23 -11.22
C LYS A 330 18.10 7.19 -11.67
N ARG A 331 17.37 8.28 -11.46
CA ARG A 331 15.94 8.38 -11.80
C ARG A 331 15.70 8.68 -13.27
N GLU A 332 16.54 9.52 -13.87
CA GLU A 332 16.47 9.86 -15.30
C GLU A 332 16.80 8.64 -16.19
N ASN A 333 17.69 7.74 -15.73
CA ASN A 333 18.10 6.56 -16.48
C ASN A 333 17.39 5.25 -16.05
N SER A 334 16.37 5.33 -15.21
CA SER A 334 15.64 4.16 -14.72
C SER A 334 14.26 4.08 -15.34
N ASP A 335 13.90 2.87 -15.79
CA ASP A 335 12.58 2.58 -16.38
C ASP A 335 11.48 2.35 -15.30
N ASP A 336 11.83 2.35 -14.01
CA ASP A 336 10.91 2.12 -12.87
C ASP A 336 10.72 3.41 -12.03
N ALA A 337 9.90 4.33 -12.57
CA ALA A 337 9.60 5.61 -11.93
C ALA A 337 8.88 5.44 -10.57
N LEU A 338 8.11 4.36 -10.39
CA LEU A 338 7.41 4.06 -9.14
C LEU A 338 8.39 3.70 -8.03
N LEU A 339 9.34 2.79 -8.30
CA LEU A 339 10.40 2.45 -7.35
C LEU A 339 11.21 3.69 -6.97
N ASN A 340 11.51 4.56 -7.93
CA ASN A 340 12.26 5.79 -7.70
C ASN A 340 11.53 6.84 -6.83
N ASN A 341 10.19 6.84 -6.87
CA ASN A 341 9.33 7.73 -6.08
C ASN A 341 8.92 7.13 -4.72
N LEU A 342 8.94 5.80 -4.58
CA LEU A 342 8.67 5.11 -3.32
C LEU A 342 9.94 4.89 -2.49
N ASN A 343 11.06 4.60 -3.15
CA ASN A 343 12.38 4.51 -2.56
C ASN A 343 13.14 5.83 -2.72
N THR A 344 12.85 6.74 -1.80
CA THR A 344 13.41 8.10 -1.76
C THR A 344 14.38 8.27 -0.60
N GLN A 345 15.02 7.19 -0.12
CA GLN A 345 15.95 7.27 1.02
C GLN A 345 17.12 8.23 0.74
N ASP A 346 17.55 8.28 -0.53
CA ASP A 346 18.56 9.20 -1.03
C ASP A 346 18.07 10.67 -1.08
N LEU A 347 16.77 10.92 -0.98
CA LEU A 347 16.18 12.27 -0.98
C LEU A 347 15.70 12.74 0.40
N ILE A 348 15.86 11.93 1.44
CA ILE A 348 15.43 12.24 2.82
C ILE A 348 16.59 12.03 3.81
N PRO A 349 16.55 12.59 5.04
CA PRO A 349 17.61 12.45 6.02
C PRO A 349 17.81 10.99 6.45
N GLU A 350 19.01 10.66 6.93
CA GLU A 350 19.31 9.31 7.42
C GLU A 350 18.44 8.97 8.63
N GLY A 351 17.82 7.78 8.62
CA GLY A 351 16.95 7.31 9.71
C GLY A 351 15.48 7.73 9.58
N HIS A 352 15.15 8.64 8.67
CA HIS A 352 13.78 8.95 8.30
C HIS A 352 13.20 7.85 7.40
N LYS A 353 11.90 7.61 7.51
CA LYS A 353 11.20 6.55 6.78
C LYS A 353 10.84 7.04 5.38
N CYS A 354 11.15 6.27 4.35
CA CYS A 354 10.74 6.59 2.99
C CYS A 354 9.23 6.34 2.76
N ALA A 355 8.71 6.82 1.64
CA ALA A 355 7.31 6.64 1.26
C ALA A 355 6.87 5.17 1.25
N MET A 356 7.75 4.26 0.81
CA MET A 356 7.50 2.82 0.86
C MET A 356 7.28 2.32 2.29
N GLU A 357 8.14 2.73 3.23
CA GLU A 357 8.03 2.35 4.64
C GLU A 357 6.76 2.93 5.29
N LEU A 358 6.44 4.20 5.01
CA LEU A 358 5.24 4.85 5.56
C LEU A 358 3.93 4.28 5.00
N LEU A 359 3.86 3.97 3.69
CA LEU A 359 2.69 3.32 3.09
C LEU A 359 2.46 1.92 3.65
N MET A 360 3.54 1.18 3.94
CA MET A 360 3.44 -0.12 4.60
C MET A 360 2.97 0.01 6.06
N GLU A 361 3.36 1.08 6.77
CA GLU A 361 2.91 1.37 8.13
C GLU A 361 1.47 1.89 8.21
N MET A 362 1.01 2.63 7.20
CA MET A 362 -0.40 3.02 7.09
C MET A 362 -1.34 1.83 6.98
N GLY A 363 -0.89 0.77 6.30
CA GLY A 363 -1.57 -0.54 6.31
C GLY A 363 -1.54 -1.25 7.67
N ALA A 364 -0.66 -0.82 8.58
CA ALA A 364 -0.47 -1.39 9.92
C ALA A 364 -1.00 -0.51 11.07
N SER A 365 -1.56 0.68 10.77
CA SER A 365 -1.87 1.70 11.78
C SER A 365 -3.19 1.51 12.54
N ASP A 366 -3.94 0.44 12.29
CA ASP A 366 -4.86 -0.11 13.29
C ASP A 366 -4.03 -0.93 14.29
N ALA A 367 -3.83 -0.38 15.49
CA ALA A 367 -2.96 -0.86 16.57
C ALA A 367 -3.32 -2.23 17.20
N LYS A 368 -3.77 -3.18 16.37
CA LYS A 368 -3.83 -4.63 16.63
C LYS A 368 -3.11 -5.48 15.58
N ALA A 369 -2.58 -4.91 14.50
CA ALA A 369 -1.89 -5.66 13.46
C ALA A 369 -0.35 -5.55 13.61
N ALA A 370 0.25 -6.53 14.28
CA ALA A 370 1.70 -6.73 14.30
C ALA A 370 2.24 -7.36 12.99
N GLU A 371 1.44 -7.44 11.94
CA GLU A 371 1.72 -8.23 10.75
C GLU A 371 1.12 -7.50 9.54
N SER A 372 1.96 -6.79 8.77
CA SER A 372 1.55 -6.28 7.45
C SER A 372 1.37 -7.47 6.51
N PRO A 373 0.22 -7.65 5.83
CA PRO A 373 0.00 -8.77 4.91
C PRO A 373 1.05 -8.86 3.80
N LEU A 374 1.65 -7.73 3.39
CA LEU A 374 2.73 -7.70 2.41
C LEU A 374 4.07 -8.16 3.02
N ALA A 375 4.38 -7.75 4.26
CA ALA A 375 5.57 -8.19 4.98
C ALA A 375 5.46 -9.67 5.40
N GLU A 376 4.27 -10.12 5.79
CA GLU A 376 3.94 -11.54 5.96
C GLU A 376 4.05 -12.28 4.65
N ASN A 377 3.56 -11.76 3.52
CA ASN A 377 3.69 -12.43 2.23
C ASN A 377 5.15 -12.50 1.75
N ILE A 378 5.97 -11.48 2.00
CA ILE A 378 7.40 -11.49 1.67
C ILE A 378 8.18 -12.42 2.60
N ASN A 379 7.92 -12.39 3.92
CA ASN A 379 8.54 -13.30 4.88
C ASN A 379 8.05 -14.74 4.72
N ALA A 380 6.77 -14.95 4.41
CA ALA A 380 6.21 -16.26 4.08
C ALA A 380 6.76 -16.75 2.75
N LYS A 381 7.01 -15.88 1.77
CA LYS A 381 7.68 -16.25 0.51
C LYS A 381 9.16 -16.56 0.73
N ALA A 382 9.87 -15.83 1.58
CA ALA A 382 11.27 -16.11 1.93
C ALA A 382 11.39 -17.44 2.72
N LYS A 383 10.55 -17.61 3.75
CA LYS A 383 10.48 -18.82 4.57
C LYS A 383 9.99 -20.03 3.77
N ALA A 384 8.96 -19.88 2.94
CA ALA A 384 8.51 -20.93 2.02
C ALA A 384 9.55 -21.24 0.95
N THR A 385 10.37 -20.28 0.50
CA THR A 385 11.47 -20.56 -0.44
C THR A 385 12.58 -21.34 0.24
N GLN A 386 12.91 -21.01 1.49
CA GLN A 386 13.91 -21.72 2.29
C GLN A 386 13.44 -23.14 2.67
N GLU A 387 12.19 -23.27 3.14
CA GLU A 387 11.52 -24.54 3.43
C GLU A 387 11.31 -25.37 2.17
N MET A 388 11.00 -24.77 1.01
CA MET A 388 10.91 -25.47 -0.28
C MET A 388 12.30 -25.88 -0.81
N THR A 389 13.37 -25.19 -0.40
CA THR A 389 14.75 -25.60 -0.72
C THR A 389 15.15 -26.80 0.13
N ASP A 390 14.83 -26.77 1.43
CA ASP A 390 15.04 -27.88 2.36
C ASP A 390 14.14 -29.09 2.03
N GLU A 391 12.87 -28.85 1.68
CA GLU A 391 11.92 -29.88 1.21
C GLU A 391 12.32 -30.43 -0.15
N LYS A 392 12.87 -29.65 -1.09
CA LYS A 392 13.37 -30.21 -2.36
C LYS A 392 14.63 -31.05 -2.15
N ILE A 393 15.47 -30.70 -1.18
CA ILE A 393 16.61 -31.52 -0.76
C ILE A 393 16.11 -32.79 -0.08
N GLU A 394 15.10 -32.70 0.79
CA GLU A 394 14.51 -33.84 1.49
C GLU A 394 13.67 -34.73 0.56
N GLU A 395 12.97 -34.16 -0.41
CA GLU A 395 12.26 -34.83 -1.50
C GLU A 395 13.25 -35.53 -2.41
N ALA A 396 14.37 -34.92 -2.77
CA ALA A 396 15.42 -35.60 -3.54
C ALA A 396 15.98 -36.81 -2.75
N VAL A 397 16.22 -36.67 -1.45
CA VAL A 397 16.65 -37.78 -0.57
C VAL A 397 15.56 -38.86 -0.48
N LEU A 398 14.30 -38.48 -0.29
CA LEU A 398 13.15 -39.38 -0.24
C LEU A 398 12.88 -40.07 -1.58
N GLN A 399 13.06 -39.38 -2.70
CA GLN A 399 12.91 -39.92 -4.06
C GLN A 399 13.97 -40.99 -4.32
N VAL A 400 15.20 -40.77 -3.85
CA VAL A 400 16.30 -41.74 -3.91
C VAL A 400 16.02 -42.94 -2.98
N GLU A 401 15.53 -42.71 -1.75
CA GLU A 401 15.09 -43.77 -0.83
C GLU A 401 13.92 -44.60 -1.40
N LYS A 402 12.95 -43.95 -2.06
CA LYS A 402 11.78 -44.61 -2.68
C LYS A 402 12.15 -45.40 -3.94
N ASN A 403 13.03 -44.84 -4.77
CA ASN A 403 13.51 -45.50 -5.99
C ASN A 403 14.43 -46.68 -5.70
N MET A 404 15.10 -46.70 -4.54
CA MET A 404 15.85 -47.88 -4.07
C MET A 404 14.96 -49.03 -3.57
N GLY A 405 13.73 -48.76 -3.12
CA GLY A 405 12.80 -49.79 -2.60
C GLY A 405 13.37 -50.64 -1.45
N ASP A 406 12.58 -51.58 -0.92
CA ASP A 406 13.08 -52.62 0.02
C ASP A 406 14.00 -53.63 -0.71
N VAL A 407 15.08 -53.16 -1.35
CA VAL A 407 16.15 -54.04 -1.84
C VAL A 407 16.93 -54.52 -0.64
N ASP A 408 16.47 -55.64 -0.09
CA ASP A 408 17.16 -56.36 0.97
C ASP A 408 18.37 -57.10 0.36
N ILE A 409 19.59 -56.61 0.62
CA ILE A 409 20.83 -57.29 0.23
C ILE A 409 21.10 -58.37 1.29
N PRO A 410 21.03 -59.68 0.97
CA PRO A 410 21.25 -60.71 1.97
C PRO A 410 22.71 -60.72 2.41
N GLY A 411 23.00 -60.26 3.63
CA GLY A 411 24.30 -60.41 4.30
C GLY A 411 24.98 -59.13 4.79
N ASP A 412 24.59 -57.95 4.30
CA ASP A 412 25.03 -56.65 4.81
C ASP A 412 23.78 -55.77 4.89
N GLY A 413 23.40 -55.30 6.08
CA GLY A 413 22.09 -54.70 6.37
C GLY A 413 21.68 -53.51 5.48
N LYS A 414 20.41 -53.06 5.63
CA LYS A 414 19.78 -51.96 4.88
C LYS A 414 20.77 -50.81 4.62
N VAL A 415 20.91 -50.42 3.35
CA VAL A 415 21.69 -49.25 2.93
C VAL A 415 21.05 -47.99 3.54
N ASP A 416 21.69 -47.43 4.57
CA ASP A 416 21.22 -46.24 5.27
C ASP A 416 21.84 -44.98 4.65
N ILE A 417 21.17 -44.46 3.62
CA ILE A 417 21.58 -43.28 2.84
C ILE A 417 21.79 -42.07 3.77
N ARG A 418 20.98 -41.94 4.82
CA ARG A 418 21.06 -40.85 5.81
C ARG A 418 22.33 -40.92 6.64
N LYS A 419 22.82 -42.13 6.93
CA LYS A 419 24.09 -42.33 7.64
C LYS A 419 25.29 -42.06 6.75
N MET A 420 25.20 -42.40 5.47
CA MET A 420 26.28 -42.21 4.48
C MET A 420 26.43 -40.74 4.04
N MET A 421 25.34 -39.97 3.95
CA MET A 421 25.41 -38.51 3.74
C MET A 421 25.90 -37.76 4.98
N LYS A 422 25.62 -38.27 6.19
CA LYS A 422 26.15 -37.71 7.45
C LYS A 422 27.65 -37.90 7.64
N GLU A 423 28.27 -38.87 6.97
CA GLU A 423 29.71 -39.15 7.06
C GLU A 423 30.56 -38.27 6.12
N GLN A 424 29.96 -37.50 5.20
CA GLN A 424 30.61 -36.38 4.49
C GLN A 424 30.54 -35.08 5.31
N LYS A 425 30.88 -35.16 6.60
CA LYS A 425 30.87 -34.00 7.50
C LYS A 425 32.18 -33.19 7.48
N ASP A 426 32.91 -33.26 6.38
CA ASP A 426 34.11 -32.45 6.13
C ASP A 426 34.00 -31.82 4.74
N VAL A 427 33.16 -30.80 4.55
CA VAL A 427 33.25 -30.00 3.32
C VAL A 427 32.85 -28.54 3.59
N GLU A 428 33.67 -27.67 3.02
CA GLU A 428 33.58 -26.23 2.80
C GLU A 428 32.17 -25.68 2.50
N PRO A 429 31.96 -24.35 2.70
CA PRO A 429 30.71 -23.67 2.33
C PRO A 429 30.29 -24.02 0.91
N ASP A 430 29.00 -24.36 0.72
CA ASP A 430 28.43 -24.68 -0.58
C ASP A 430 28.50 -23.45 -1.50
N PRO A 431 29.36 -23.44 -2.54
CA PRO A 431 29.60 -22.25 -3.35
C PRO A 431 28.36 -21.77 -4.10
N ASP A 432 27.43 -22.69 -4.42
CA ASP A 432 26.18 -22.36 -5.09
C ASP A 432 25.19 -21.72 -4.11
N LEU A 433 25.18 -22.14 -2.85
CA LEU A 433 24.35 -21.54 -1.78
C LEU A 433 24.88 -20.14 -1.41
N GLU A 434 26.20 -19.99 -1.35
CA GLU A 434 26.88 -18.72 -1.10
C GLU A 434 26.61 -17.71 -2.24
N ALA A 435 26.59 -18.17 -3.49
CA ALA A 435 26.22 -17.36 -4.65
C ALA A 435 24.71 -16.98 -4.68
N MET A 436 23.83 -17.88 -4.25
CA MET A 436 22.38 -17.59 -4.12
C MET A 436 22.12 -16.58 -3.00
N ASN A 437 22.76 -16.77 -1.83
CA ASN A 437 22.66 -15.85 -0.70
C ASN A 437 23.21 -14.46 -1.07
N GLN A 438 24.31 -14.36 -1.82
CA GLN A 438 24.79 -13.08 -2.36
C GLN A 438 23.77 -12.40 -3.28
N LYS A 439 23.00 -13.16 -4.08
CA LYS A 439 21.94 -12.61 -4.94
C LYS A 439 20.68 -12.19 -4.17
N LEU A 440 20.28 -12.94 -3.15
CA LEU A 440 19.16 -12.58 -2.26
C LEU A 440 19.46 -11.31 -1.47
N GLU A 441 20.69 -11.18 -0.98
CA GLU A 441 21.19 -10.00 -0.27
C GLU A 441 21.26 -8.74 -1.16
N LEU A 442 21.33 -8.89 -2.49
CA LEU A 442 21.31 -7.77 -3.46
C LEU A 442 19.90 -7.19 -3.72
N ILE A 443 18.83 -7.86 -3.25
CA ILE A 443 17.42 -7.44 -3.38
C ILE A 443 16.83 -7.07 -2.01
N PHE A 444 17.13 -7.90 -1.01
CA PHE A 444 16.74 -7.69 0.38
C PHE A 444 18.00 -7.74 1.25
N PRO A 445 18.79 -6.64 1.32
CA PRO A 445 19.95 -6.64 2.19
C PRO A 445 19.48 -6.87 3.64
N GLY A 446 20.11 -7.79 4.37
CA GLY A 446 19.71 -8.25 5.69
C GLY A 446 18.82 -9.50 5.72
N ILE A 447 18.29 -9.97 4.57
CA ILE A 447 17.39 -11.14 4.52
C ILE A 447 18.08 -12.45 4.88
N THR A 448 19.40 -12.54 4.66
CA THR A 448 20.19 -13.72 5.00
C THR A 448 20.63 -13.76 6.47
N SER A 449 20.23 -12.77 7.26
CA SER A 449 20.52 -12.73 8.70
C SER A 449 19.37 -13.33 9.54
N ASP A 450 19.71 -13.96 10.67
CA ASP A 450 18.75 -14.66 11.55
C ASP A 450 17.75 -13.74 12.29
N ASN A 451 17.63 -12.47 11.89
CA ASN A 451 16.81 -11.47 12.57
C ASN A 451 15.95 -10.68 11.57
N PRO A 452 14.62 -10.86 11.50
CA PRO A 452 13.76 -10.17 10.53
C PRO A 452 13.71 -8.63 10.68
N LYS A 453 14.30 -8.05 11.73
CA LYS A 453 14.42 -6.59 11.92
C LYS A 453 15.63 -5.94 11.23
N THR A 454 16.48 -6.73 10.57
CA THR A 454 17.70 -6.25 9.90
C THR A 454 17.53 -6.08 8.39
N ILE A 455 16.34 -6.40 7.85
CA ILE A 455 16.06 -6.23 6.42
C ILE A 455 16.08 -4.73 6.10
N ASP A 456 17.09 -4.31 5.35
CA ASP A 456 17.33 -2.95 4.92
C ASP A 456 16.51 -2.63 3.66
N MET A 457 15.25 -2.28 3.89
CA MET A 457 14.28 -1.95 2.85
C MET A 457 14.64 -0.67 2.07
N LYS A 458 15.64 0.10 2.53
CA LYS A 458 16.15 1.31 1.89
C LYS A 458 16.77 1.05 0.51
N ASN A 459 17.16 -0.19 0.24
CA ASN A 459 17.87 -0.59 -0.98
C ASN A 459 17.06 -1.59 -1.85
N PHE A 460 15.77 -1.74 -1.58
CA PHE A 460 14.87 -2.65 -2.28
C PHE A 460 14.73 -2.31 -3.78
N SER A 461 14.60 -3.33 -4.65
CA SER A 461 14.46 -3.19 -6.11
C SER A 461 13.53 -4.26 -6.70
N PHE A 462 12.46 -3.83 -7.37
CA PHE A 462 11.49 -4.72 -8.03
C PHE A 462 12.09 -5.40 -9.28
N ASP A 463 12.95 -4.71 -10.03
CA ASP A 463 13.56 -5.22 -11.29
C ASP A 463 14.39 -6.49 -11.12
N LYS A 464 14.87 -6.76 -9.90
CA LYS A 464 15.70 -7.93 -9.62
C LYS A 464 14.89 -9.14 -9.17
N ILE A 465 13.59 -8.99 -8.91
CA ILE A 465 12.73 -10.10 -8.46
C ILE A 465 12.73 -11.20 -9.53
N ASP A 466 12.64 -10.83 -10.81
CA ASP A 466 12.74 -11.78 -11.93
C ASP A 466 14.10 -12.48 -11.98
N GLU A 467 15.19 -11.78 -11.62
CA GLU A 467 16.52 -12.37 -11.54
C GLU A 467 16.67 -13.35 -10.37
N VAL A 468 15.99 -13.11 -9.25
CA VAL A 468 15.96 -14.04 -8.11
C VAL A 468 15.06 -15.23 -8.37
N VAL A 469 13.89 -15.05 -8.98
CA VAL A 469 13.07 -16.18 -9.43
C VAL A 469 13.89 -17.06 -10.36
N LYS A 470 14.59 -16.44 -11.32
CA LYS A 470 15.49 -17.16 -12.24
C LYS A 470 16.69 -17.79 -11.53
N ALA A 471 17.30 -17.13 -10.55
CA ALA A 471 18.44 -17.66 -9.81
C ALA A 471 18.04 -18.82 -8.87
N VAL A 472 16.84 -18.76 -8.28
CA VAL A 472 16.24 -19.82 -7.48
C VAL A 472 15.93 -21.02 -8.38
N ASP A 473 15.36 -20.80 -9.56
CA ASP A 473 15.12 -21.85 -10.55
C ASP A 473 16.44 -22.49 -11.05
N GLU A 474 17.46 -21.69 -11.30
CA GLU A 474 18.80 -22.16 -11.71
C GLU A 474 19.51 -22.93 -10.58
N PHE A 475 19.44 -22.46 -9.34
CA PHE A 475 20.00 -23.13 -8.16
C PHE A 475 19.30 -24.47 -7.89
N ALA A 476 17.97 -24.47 -7.89
CA ALA A 476 17.16 -25.68 -7.75
C ALA A 476 17.49 -26.70 -8.84
N GLY A 477 17.60 -26.27 -10.10
CA GLY A 477 17.98 -27.13 -11.22
C GLY A 477 19.40 -27.70 -11.11
N LYS A 478 20.37 -26.92 -10.59
CA LYS A 478 21.74 -27.39 -10.36
C LYS A 478 21.84 -28.40 -9.21
N LYS A 479 21.16 -28.16 -8.09
CA LYS A 479 21.14 -29.09 -6.95
C LYS A 479 20.42 -30.38 -7.28
N GLU A 480 19.32 -30.30 -8.03
CA GLU A 480 18.63 -31.47 -8.59
C GLU A 480 19.57 -32.30 -9.47
N LYS A 481 20.38 -31.65 -10.32
CA LYS A 481 21.36 -32.33 -11.17
C LYS A 481 22.51 -32.97 -10.37
N GLN A 482 23.10 -32.26 -9.40
CA GLN A 482 24.16 -32.81 -8.55
C GLN A 482 23.68 -34.04 -7.76
N ALA A 483 22.47 -33.97 -7.18
CA ALA A 483 21.87 -35.10 -6.47
C ALA A 483 21.63 -36.30 -7.41
N LYS A 484 21.16 -36.05 -8.64
CA LYS A 484 21.01 -37.10 -9.68
C LYS A 484 22.33 -37.75 -10.04
N ASP A 485 23.38 -36.98 -10.30
CA ASP A 485 24.69 -37.49 -10.71
C ASP A 485 25.36 -38.36 -9.61
N LEU A 486 25.26 -37.93 -8.34
CA LEU A 486 25.71 -38.72 -7.18
C LEU A 486 24.92 -40.03 -7.04
N THR A 487 23.61 -39.97 -7.24
CA THR A 487 22.72 -41.13 -7.16
C THR A 487 23.01 -42.14 -8.27
N ILE A 488 23.20 -41.70 -9.51
CA ILE A 488 23.58 -42.55 -10.64
C ILE A 488 24.87 -43.31 -10.34
N LYS A 489 25.86 -42.62 -9.78
CA LYS A 489 27.17 -43.20 -9.48
C LYS A 489 27.10 -44.31 -8.42
N GLU A 490 26.21 -44.17 -7.43
CA GLU A 490 26.00 -45.19 -6.40
C GLU A 490 25.11 -46.35 -6.88
N ILE A 491 24.07 -46.08 -7.68
CA ILE A 491 23.26 -47.14 -8.33
C ILE A 491 24.15 -48.05 -9.17
N GLU A 492 25.12 -47.50 -9.92
CA GLU A 492 26.06 -48.29 -10.72
C GLU A 492 27.00 -49.14 -9.84
N LYS A 493 27.45 -48.63 -8.69
CA LYS A 493 28.24 -49.42 -7.72
C LYS A 493 27.45 -50.60 -7.15
N VAL A 494 26.18 -50.37 -6.78
CA VAL A 494 25.28 -51.41 -6.26
C VAL A 494 25.00 -52.47 -7.33
N LYS A 495 24.75 -52.06 -8.58
CA LYS A 495 24.61 -52.99 -9.72
C LYS A 495 25.84 -53.88 -9.88
N GLU A 496 27.05 -53.33 -9.76
CA GLU A 496 28.28 -54.09 -9.88
C GLU A 496 28.47 -55.11 -8.74
N GLN A 497 28.08 -54.76 -7.50
CA GLN A 497 28.09 -55.66 -6.35
C GLN A 497 27.09 -56.81 -6.51
N ILE A 498 25.86 -56.52 -6.94
CA ILE A 498 24.81 -57.53 -7.19
C ILE A 498 25.27 -58.50 -8.29
N LYS A 499 25.91 -58.00 -9.35
CA LYS A 499 26.44 -58.83 -10.44
C LYS A 499 27.50 -59.83 -9.93
N LYS A 500 28.41 -59.38 -9.06
CA LYS A 500 29.41 -60.25 -8.41
C LYS A 500 28.76 -61.30 -7.50
N GLN A 501 27.69 -60.95 -6.80
CA GLN A 501 26.93 -61.91 -5.98
C GLN A 501 26.23 -62.98 -6.82
N ILE A 502 25.60 -62.60 -7.94
CA ILE A 502 24.98 -63.55 -8.87
C ILE A 502 26.02 -64.55 -9.40
N GLU A 503 27.20 -64.07 -9.80
CA GLU A 503 28.30 -64.93 -10.27
C GLU A 503 28.80 -65.90 -9.18
N ASN A 504 28.82 -65.46 -7.92
CA ASN A 504 29.25 -66.30 -6.81
C ASN A 504 28.22 -67.39 -6.49
N ILE A 505 26.92 -67.05 -6.51
CA ILE A 505 25.82 -68.02 -6.34
C ILE A 505 25.84 -69.04 -7.49
N ASP A 506 26.13 -68.61 -8.71
CA ASP A 506 26.27 -69.53 -9.85
C ASP A 506 27.39 -70.54 -9.68
N LYS A 507 28.54 -70.13 -9.14
CA LYS A 507 29.62 -71.05 -8.78
C LYS A 507 29.21 -72.03 -7.68
N GLN A 508 28.50 -71.57 -6.66
CA GLN A 508 28.00 -72.42 -5.57
C GLN A 508 26.97 -73.45 -6.07
N ILE A 509 26.09 -73.06 -7.00
CA ILE A 509 25.15 -73.98 -7.65
C ILE A 509 25.88 -75.05 -8.48
N GLU A 510 26.90 -74.66 -9.25
CA GLU A 510 27.78 -75.57 -10.01
C GLU A 510 28.53 -76.58 -9.11
N GLU A 511 29.09 -76.11 -8.00
CA GLU A 511 29.78 -76.96 -7.02
C GLU A 511 28.82 -77.90 -6.27
N ALA A 512 27.65 -77.40 -5.85
CA ALA A 512 26.62 -78.21 -5.21
C ALA A 512 26.10 -79.32 -6.14
N LYS A 513 25.96 -79.03 -7.45
CA LYS A 513 25.58 -80.01 -8.47
C LYS A 513 26.66 -81.07 -8.69
N LYS A 514 27.95 -80.73 -8.58
CA LYS A 514 29.08 -81.67 -8.72
C LYS A 514 29.28 -82.59 -7.51
N THR A 515 28.99 -82.12 -6.30
CA THR A 515 29.42 -82.80 -5.06
C THR A 515 28.35 -83.69 -4.41
N LEU A 516 27.05 -83.44 -4.66
CA LEU A 516 25.95 -84.02 -3.84
C LEU A 516 25.00 -85.00 -4.56
N GLY A 517 25.07 -85.17 -5.88
CA GLY A 517 24.21 -86.10 -6.63
C GLY A 517 22.71 -85.97 -6.25
N SER A 518 21.98 -87.09 -6.16
CA SER A 518 20.53 -87.10 -5.88
C SER A 518 20.11 -86.64 -4.47
N LYS A 519 21.06 -86.36 -3.56
CA LYS A 519 20.79 -85.77 -2.22
C LYS A 519 20.96 -84.25 -2.16
N GLY A 520 21.40 -83.59 -3.25
CA GLY A 520 21.59 -82.14 -3.31
C GLY A 520 20.39 -81.34 -3.85
N SER A 521 19.29 -82.01 -4.22
CA SER A 521 18.12 -81.40 -4.88
C SER A 521 17.58 -80.18 -4.15
N ASP A 522 17.37 -80.27 -2.83
CA ASP A 522 16.72 -79.21 -2.07
C ASP A 522 17.64 -78.01 -1.82
N GLN A 523 18.95 -78.25 -1.72
CA GLN A 523 19.95 -77.20 -1.50
C GLN A 523 20.22 -76.41 -2.78
N VAL A 524 20.27 -77.08 -3.94
CA VAL A 524 20.35 -76.45 -5.25
C VAL A 524 19.09 -75.62 -5.53
N LYS A 525 17.91 -76.15 -5.21
CA LYS A 525 16.63 -75.46 -5.40
C LYS A 525 16.53 -74.18 -4.56
N SER A 526 16.98 -74.24 -3.31
CA SER A 526 17.07 -73.05 -2.44
C SER A 526 18.02 -71.98 -2.99
N LEU A 527 19.17 -72.36 -3.56
CA LEU A 527 20.10 -71.41 -4.18
C LEU A 527 19.57 -70.83 -5.49
N GLU A 528 18.84 -71.62 -6.28
CA GLU A 528 18.16 -71.17 -7.49
C GLU A 528 17.01 -70.18 -7.18
N ASP A 529 16.26 -70.40 -6.08
CA ASP A 529 15.23 -69.47 -5.61
C ASP A 529 15.84 -68.15 -5.09
N ILE A 530 16.99 -68.20 -4.40
CA ILE A 530 17.74 -67.00 -3.99
C ILE A 530 18.24 -66.24 -5.23
N LYS A 531 18.82 -66.94 -6.22
CA LYS A 531 19.25 -66.34 -7.48
C LYS A 531 18.10 -65.67 -8.22
N LYS A 532 16.92 -66.29 -8.24
CA LYS A 532 15.73 -65.73 -8.87
C LYS A 532 15.30 -64.41 -8.23
N ARG A 533 15.24 -64.35 -6.90
CA ARG A 533 14.94 -63.11 -6.15
C ARG A 533 15.95 -62.00 -6.41
N ILE A 534 17.24 -62.32 -6.41
CA ILE A 534 18.30 -61.33 -6.69
C ILE A 534 18.21 -60.81 -8.13
N ASN A 535 17.89 -61.67 -9.11
CA ASN A 535 17.68 -61.25 -10.50
C ASN A 535 16.43 -60.39 -10.69
N GLU A 536 15.34 -60.65 -9.96
CA GLU A 536 14.14 -59.82 -9.96
C GLU A 536 14.45 -58.42 -9.40
N ASN A 537 15.22 -58.34 -8.31
CA ASN A 537 15.72 -57.07 -7.75
C ASN A 537 16.67 -56.33 -8.72
N PHE A 538 17.57 -57.05 -9.40
CA PHE A 538 18.48 -56.47 -10.39
C PHE A 538 17.74 -55.92 -11.61
N LYS A 539 16.64 -56.56 -12.01
CA LYS A 539 15.76 -56.06 -13.08
C LYS A 539 15.05 -54.77 -12.66
N ALA A 540 14.49 -54.73 -11.45
CA ALA A 540 13.86 -53.52 -10.90
C ALA A 540 14.83 -52.33 -10.84
N LEU A 541 16.11 -52.58 -10.48
CA LEU A 541 17.19 -51.58 -10.49
C LEU A 541 17.57 -51.05 -11.88
N ASN A 542 17.37 -51.84 -12.94
CA ASN A 542 17.65 -51.42 -14.32
C ASN A 542 16.49 -50.65 -14.95
N ASP A 543 15.28 -50.78 -14.42
CA ASP A 543 14.07 -50.14 -14.92
C ASP A 543 13.81 -48.76 -14.26
N ILE A 544 14.72 -48.26 -13.41
CA ILE A 544 14.64 -46.94 -12.76
C ILE A 544 14.93 -45.84 -13.79
N ASP A 545 13.91 -45.06 -14.16
CA ASP A 545 14.02 -43.89 -15.06
C ASP A 545 14.37 -42.61 -14.26
N LEU A 546 15.54 -42.05 -14.51
CA LEU A 546 16.07 -40.85 -13.84
C LEU A 546 15.93 -39.58 -14.71
N ASP A 547 15.45 -39.70 -15.96
CA ASP A 547 15.38 -38.62 -16.95
C ASP A 547 14.14 -37.72 -16.79
N GLY A 548 13.34 -37.91 -15.74
CA GLY A 548 12.36 -36.91 -15.30
C GLY A 548 11.17 -36.68 -16.24
N LYS A 549 10.78 -37.65 -17.07
CA LYS A 549 9.53 -37.55 -17.87
C LYS A 549 8.25 -37.76 -17.06
N SER A 550 8.36 -38.06 -15.77
CA SER A 550 7.25 -38.15 -14.83
C SER A 550 7.66 -37.51 -13.51
N LYS A 551 7.32 -36.23 -13.30
CA LYS A 551 7.34 -35.61 -11.97
C LYS A 551 6.41 -36.43 -11.07
N THR A 552 6.94 -37.29 -10.22
CA THR A 552 6.15 -37.99 -9.19
C THR A 552 5.70 -36.97 -8.16
N LYS A 553 4.42 -36.63 -8.17
CA LYS A 553 3.79 -35.70 -7.22
C LYS A 553 3.99 -36.21 -5.77
N ALA A 554 4.36 -35.33 -4.84
CA ALA A 554 4.37 -35.63 -3.41
C ALA A 554 2.95 -35.55 -2.82
N PRO A 555 2.63 -36.29 -1.74
CA PRO A 555 1.37 -36.12 -1.01
C PRO A 555 1.22 -34.71 -0.43
N LEU A 556 -0.01 -34.23 -0.32
CA LEU A 556 -0.28 -32.95 0.33
C LEU A 556 0.20 -32.96 1.81
N PRO A 557 0.84 -31.88 2.30
CA PRO A 557 1.40 -31.81 3.66
C PRO A 557 0.39 -32.05 4.78
N ARG A 558 0.73 -32.90 5.77
CA ARG A 558 -0.04 -33.12 7.00
C ARG A 558 0.91 -33.32 8.19
N VAL A 559 0.49 -32.87 9.38
CA VAL A 559 1.21 -33.17 10.62
C VAL A 559 0.89 -34.61 11.06
N ASP A 560 1.87 -35.51 11.04
CA ASP A 560 1.71 -36.89 11.50
C ASP A 560 1.81 -36.97 13.04
N MET A 561 0.67 -36.75 13.70
CA MET A 561 0.55 -36.73 15.15
C MET A 561 0.90 -38.08 15.79
N GLU A 562 0.59 -39.20 15.12
CA GLU A 562 0.88 -40.54 15.63
C GLU A 562 2.39 -40.80 15.63
N LYS A 563 3.08 -40.37 14.56
CA LYS A 563 4.54 -40.45 14.50
C LYS A 563 5.21 -39.55 15.54
N ILE A 564 4.72 -38.32 15.74
CA ILE A 564 5.27 -37.41 16.75
C ILE A 564 5.02 -37.95 18.16
N LYS A 565 3.80 -38.43 18.46
CA LYS A 565 3.47 -39.10 19.73
C LYS A 565 4.35 -40.33 19.96
N ALA A 566 4.55 -41.17 18.94
CA ALA A 566 5.42 -42.34 19.05
C ALA A 566 6.89 -41.98 19.29
N GLN A 567 7.37 -40.87 18.73
CA GLN A 567 8.75 -40.38 18.95
C GLN A 567 8.93 -39.71 20.32
N THR A 568 7.90 -39.03 20.82
CA THR A 568 7.90 -38.33 22.13
C THR A 568 7.52 -39.22 23.30
N ALA A 569 6.87 -40.37 23.05
CA ALA A 569 6.62 -41.43 24.04
C ALA A 569 7.90 -42.16 24.52
N LYS A 570 9.09 -41.74 24.10
CA LYS A 570 10.36 -42.12 24.75
C LYS A 570 10.43 -41.46 26.13
N VAL A 571 9.85 -42.15 27.11
CA VAL A 571 9.74 -41.73 28.53
C VAL A 571 11.11 -41.26 29.08
N ASN A 572 11.11 -40.14 29.82
CA ASN A 572 12.28 -39.57 30.49
C ASN A 572 13.03 -40.67 31.30
N PRO A 573 14.35 -40.87 31.12
CA PRO A 573 15.14 -41.89 31.82
C PRO A 573 14.96 -41.91 33.33
N GLN A 574 14.74 -40.74 33.95
CA GLN A 574 14.51 -40.60 35.40
C GLN A 574 13.18 -41.21 35.85
N VAL A 575 12.14 -41.16 35.00
CA VAL A 575 10.83 -41.79 35.27
C VAL A 575 10.93 -43.31 35.14
N MET A 576 11.72 -43.80 34.17
CA MET A 576 12.04 -45.22 34.02
C MET A 576 12.82 -45.77 35.22
N GLU A 577 13.82 -45.04 35.72
CA GLU A 577 14.58 -45.39 36.93
C GLU A 577 13.67 -45.40 38.17
N ALA A 578 12.80 -44.40 38.32
CA ALA A 578 11.83 -44.36 39.41
C ALA A 578 10.83 -45.53 39.37
N MET A 579 10.33 -45.90 38.19
CA MET A 579 9.46 -47.07 38.02
C MET A 579 10.17 -48.40 38.32
N GLN A 580 11.43 -48.55 37.89
CA GLN A 580 12.25 -49.71 38.23
C GLN A 580 12.54 -49.79 39.73
N HIS A 581 12.79 -48.66 40.37
CA HIS A 581 13.02 -48.59 41.81
C HIS A 581 11.76 -48.98 42.60
N ILE A 582 10.58 -48.48 42.20
CA ILE A 582 9.28 -48.86 42.77
C ILE A 582 9.02 -50.36 42.59
N GLN A 583 9.27 -50.93 41.39
CA GLN A 583 9.15 -52.37 41.15
C GLN A 583 10.11 -53.20 42.02
N SER A 584 11.34 -52.71 42.22
CA SER A 584 12.34 -53.35 43.07
C SER A 584 11.91 -53.34 44.54
N MET A 585 11.33 -52.24 45.02
CA MET A 585 10.80 -52.12 46.39
C MET A 585 9.59 -53.05 46.61
N LYS A 586 8.69 -53.18 45.63
CA LYS A 586 7.58 -54.15 45.66
C LYS A 586 8.07 -55.61 45.66
N ALA A 587 9.08 -55.93 44.87
CA ALA A 587 9.69 -57.27 44.84
C ALA A 587 10.35 -57.66 46.19
N MET A 588 10.71 -56.67 47.03
CA MET A 588 11.23 -56.88 48.38
C MET A 588 10.14 -56.89 49.48
N GLY A 589 8.85 -56.80 49.11
CA GLY A 589 7.73 -56.88 50.06
C GLY A 589 7.43 -55.59 50.82
N ILE A 590 7.91 -54.44 50.35
CA ILE A 590 7.70 -53.12 50.96
C ILE A 590 6.52 -52.43 50.25
N GLU A 591 5.30 -52.73 50.70
CA GLU A 591 4.07 -52.02 50.32
C GLU A 591 3.60 -51.15 51.49
N ASP A 592 4.29 -50.03 51.73
CA ASP A 592 3.91 -49.04 52.73
C ASP A 592 3.30 -47.78 52.08
N GLU A 593 2.81 -46.86 52.92
CA GLU A 593 2.16 -45.62 52.49
C GLU A 593 3.08 -44.75 51.61
N THR A 594 4.41 -44.87 51.77
CA THR A 594 5.39 -44.10 50.99
C THR A 594 5.60 -44.67 49.59
N THR A 595 5.56 -45.99 49.41
CA THR A 595 5.61 -46.61 48.07
C THR A 595 4.38 -46.24 47.24
N MET A 596 3.19 -46.18 47.86
CA MET A 596 1.96 -45.73 47.21
C MET A 596 1.98 -44.24 46.84
N ASP A 597 2.53 -43.38 47.71
CA ASP A 597 2.64 -41.95 47.42
C ASP A 597 3.63 -41.68 46.27
N LEU A 598 4.75 -42.40 46.22
CA LEU A 598 5.71 -42.33 45.10
C LEU A 598 5.07 -42.76 43.77
N GLU A 599 4.28 -43.84 43.77
CA GLU A 599 3.52 -44.27 42.59
C GLU A 599 2.50 -43.22 42.13
N ASN A 600 1.80 -42.60 43.08
CA ASN A 600 0.88 -41.50 42.78
C ASN A 600 1.61 -40.30 42.18
N GLN A 601 2.78 -39.93 42.72
CA GLN A 601 3.58 -38.83 42.20
C GLN A 601 4.11 -39.11 40.78
N VAL A 602 4.65 -40.31 40.52
CA VAL A 602 5.13 -40.71 39.18
C VAL A 602 3.99 -40.72 38.16
N ARG A 603 2.82 -41.27 38.53
CA ARG A 603 1.62 -41.26 37.69
C ARG A 603 1.17 -39.82 37.38
N LYS A 604 1.14 -38.95 38.39
CA LYS A 604 0.75 -37.54 38.22
C LYS A 604 1.72 -36.76 37.33
N ILE A 605 3.03 -37.04 37.42
CA ILE A 605 4.05 -36.47 36.55
C ILE A 605 3.83 -36.92 35.09
N MET A 606 3.63 -38.22 34.86
CA MET A 606 3.34 -38.72 33.52
C MET A 606 2.05 -38.12 32.94
N GLU A 607 0.96 -38.10 33.72
CA GLU A 607 -0.30 -37.47 33.29
C GLU A 607 -0.13 -35.98 32.95
N THR A 608 0.67 -35.24 33.72
CA THR A 608 0.94 -33.82 33.48
C THR A 608 1.78 -33.61 32.23
N SER A 609 2.84 -34.39 32.04
CA SER A 609 3.70 -34.31 30.85
C SER A 609 2.97 -34.75 29.58
N THR A 610 2.13 -35.79 29.64
CA THR A 610 1.29 -36.19 28.51
C THR A 610 0.30 -35.09 28.14
N LYS A 611 -0.36 -34.46 29.12
CA LYS A 611 -1.24 -33.31 28.86
C LYS A 611 -0.50 -32.11 28.24
N GLN A 612 0.68 -31.76 28.74
CA GLN A 612 1.49 -30.68 28.18
C GLN A 612 1.95 -30.99 26.75
N LEU A 613 2.35 -32.23 26.48
CA LEU A 613 2.72 -32.69 25.14
C LEU A 613 1.51 -32.63 24.20
N GLU A 614 0.35 -33.12 24.63
CA GLU A 614 -0.89 -33.05 23.84
C GLU A 614 -1.29 -31.61 23.54
N GLN A 615 -1.16 -30.71 24.51
CA GLN A 615 -1.44 -29.29 24.32
C GLN A 615 -0.46 -28.64 23.34
N GLY A 616 0.85 -28.87 23.50
CA GLY A 616 1.87 -28.35 22.57
C GLY A 616 1.72 -28.92 21.15
N LEU A 617 1.29 -30.18 21.03
CA LEU A 617 0.96 -30.82 19.75
C LEU A 617 -0.26 -30.17 19.08
N GLN A 618 -1.31 -29.87 19.84
CA GLN A 618 -2.48 -29.15 19.34
C GLN A 618 -2.12 -27.73 18.89
N GLU A 619 -1.30 -27.02 19.67
CA GLU A 619 -0.80 -25.68 19.33
C GLU A 619 0.06 -25.72 18.05
N ALA A 620 0.96 -26.70 17.92
CA ALA A 620 1.77 -26.88 16.71
C ALA A 620 0.92 -27.23 15.48
N GLN A 621 -0.10 -28.09 15.63
CA GLN A 621 -1.02 -28.43 14.55
C GLN A 621 -1.83 -27.21 14.09
N LYS A 622 -2.29 -26.39 15.05
CA LYS A 622 -2.99 -25.15 14.76
C LYS A 622 -2.07 -24.16 14.03
N ALA A 623 -0.85 -23.95 14.53
CA ALA A 623 0.13 -23.06 13.91
C ALA A 623 0.51 -23.52 12.48
N PHE A 624 0.71 -24.83 12.29
CA PHE A 624 0.92 -25.41 10.96
C PHE A 624 -0.23 -25.08 10.03
N LYS A 625 -1.47 -25.28 10.47
CA LYS A 625 -2.66 -25.04 9.64
C LYS A 625 -2.84 -23.57 9.31
N GLU A 626 -2.65 -22.67 10.28
CA GLU A 626 -2.72 -21.23 10.08
C GLU A 626 -1.65 -20.78 9.07
N GLY A 627 -0.41 -21.26 9.19
CA GLY A 627 0.64 -21.00 8.19
C GLY A 627 0.34 -21.62 6.83
N TYR A 628 -0.22 -22.83 6.82
CA TYR A 628 -0.54 -23.55 5.59
C TYR A 628 -1.69 -22.89 4.81
N ILE A 629 -2.71 -22.36 5.50
CA ILE A 629 -3.76 -21.54 4.88
C ILE A 629 -3.16 -20.35 4.12
N LEU A 630 -2.10 -19.72 4.63
CA LEU A 630 -1.47 -18.57 3.97
C LEU A 630 -0.77 -18.98 2.66
N GLY A 631 -0.08 -20.13 2.65
CA GLY A 631 0.81 -20.51 1.55
C GLY A 631 0.29 -21.58 0.58
N ALA A 632 -0.78 -22.30 0.91
CA ALA A 632 -1.13 -23.55 0.22
C ALA A 632 -1.31 -23.38 -1.30
N HIS A 633 -1.76 -22.23 -1.79
CA HIS A 633 -2.02 -21.98 -3.21
C HIS A 633 -0.75 -21.71 -4.04
N PHE A 634 0.39 -21.44 -3.40
CA PHE A 634 1.68 -21.31 -4.09
C PHE A 634 2.34 -22.66 -4.42
N MET A 635 1.85 -23.76 -3.84
CA MET A 635 2.37 -25.11 -4.08
C MET A 635 1.83 -25.74 -5.38
N GLU A 636 2.58 -26.69 -5.97
CA GLU A 636 2.10 -27.51 -7.08
C GLU A 636 0.98 -28.49 -6.64
N LYS A 637 0.26 -29.10 -7.59
CA LYS A 637 -0.74 -30.15 -7.32
C LYS A 637 -0.06 -31.39 -6.73
N GLY A 638 -0.40 -31.74 -5.49
CA GLY A 638 0.07 -32.96 -4.79
C GLY A 638 -0.84 -34.19 -5.00
N LEU A 639 -0.37 -35.34 -4.51
CA LEU A 639 -1.19 -36.55 -4.32
C LEU A 639 -2.11 -36.40 -3.10
N SER A 640 -3.17 -37.20 -3.06
CA SER A 640 -4.04 -37.33 -1.89
C SER A 640 -3.23 -37.67 -0.63
N PRO A 641 -3.51 -37.04 0.53
CA PRO A 641 -2.91 -37.40 1.81
C PRO A 641 -3.50 -38.71 2.39
N HIS A 642 -4.64 -39.18 1.84
CA HIS A 642 -5.35 -40.34 2.36
C HIS A 642 -4.69 -41.65 1.97
N LYS A 643 -4.61 -42.57 2.94
CA LYS A 643 -4.20 -43.97 2.70
C LYS A 643 -5.29 -44.77 1.98
N ASP A 644 -6.55 -44.45 2.26
CA ASP A 644 -7.70 -45.12 1.67
C ASP A 644 -8.00 -44.59 0.26
N PRO A 645 -8.58 -45.42 -0.64
CA PRO A 645 -9.05 -44.96 -1.93
C PRO A 645 -10.02 -43.78 -1.81
N LEU A 646 -9.88 -42.75 -2.65
CA LEU A 646 -10.73 -41.55 -2.61
C LEU A 646 -12.24 -41.82 -2.71
N LYS A 647 -12.64 -42.95 -3.31
CA LYS A 647 -14.05 -43.39 -3.36
C LYS A 647 -14.57 -43.77 -1.98
N ASP A 648 -13.74 -44.37 -1.15
CA ASP A 648 -14.09 -44.77 0.20
C ASP A 648 -14.09 -43.55 1.13
N VAL A 649 -13.13 -42.65 0.98
CA VAL A 649 -13.12 -41.35 1.69
C VAL A 649 -14.38 -40.54 1.36
N LYS A 650 -14.76 -40.44 0.08
CA LYS A 650 -16.03 -39.81 -0.35
C LYS A 650 -17.24 -40.48 0.29
N LYS A 651 -17.27 -41.82 0.33
CA LYS A 651 -18.39 -42.57 0.94
C LYS A 651 -18.49 -42.26 2.44
N CYS A 652 -17.37 -42.26 3.16
CA CYS A 652 -17.32 -41.89 4.57
C CYS A 652 -17.83 -40.45 4.79
N PHE A 653 -17.39 -39.50 3.97
CA PHE A 653 -17.88 -38.12 4.01
C PHE A 653 -19.40 -38.04 3.84
N LEU A 654 -19.95 -38.65 2.79
CA LEU A 654 -21.39 -38.61 2.51
C LEU A 654 -22.22 -39.32 3.59
N GLU A 655 -21.71 -40.41 4.16
CA GLU A 655 -22.36 -41.10 5.27
C GLU A 655 -22.39 -40.22 6.53
N ALA A 656 -21.28 -39.56 6.87
CA ALA A 656 -21.20 -38.62 7.99
C ALA A 656 -22.21 -37.47 7.81
N VAL A 657 -22.22 -36.84 6.63
CA VAL A 657 -23.18 -35.78 6.28
C VAL A 657 -24.61 -36.26 6.41
N SER A 658 -24.95 -37.45 5.90
CA SER A 658 -26.32 -37.99 5.97
C SER A 658 -26.81 -38.27 7.39
N LYS A 659 -25.89 -38.49 8.33
CA LYS A 659 -26.17 -38.73 9.75
C LYS A 659 -26.13 -37.46 10.60
N GLY A 660 -25.71 -36.33 10.03
CA GLY A 660 -25.44 -35.10 10.78
C GLY A 660 -24.24 -35.24 11.72
N GLU A 661 -23.27 -36.09 11.37
CA GLU A 661 -21.99 -36.17 12.08
C GLU A 661 -21.14 -34.94 11.73
N ASP A 662 -20.26 -34.54 12.65
CA ASP A 662 -19.36 -33.41 12.47
C ASP A 662 -18.30 -33.73 11.40
N VAL A 663 -18.28 -32.94 10.33
CA VAL A 663 -17.30 -33.03 9.23
C VAL A 663 -16.40 -31.79 9.16
N SER A 664 -16.55 -30.85 10.11
CA SER A 664 -15.68 -29.69 10.26
C SER A 664 -14.26 -30.12 10.63
N GLN A 665 -13.27 -29.31 10.27
CA GLN A 665 -11.83 -29.58 10.48
C GLN A 665 -11.30 -30.89 9.85
N GLY A 666 -12.14 -31.66 9.17
CA GLY A 666 -11.81 -32.94 8.55
C GLY A 666 -10.86 -32.79 7.37
N ASP A 667 -10.22 -33.90 7.00
CA ASP A 667 -9.40 -33.98 5.79
C ASP A 667 -10.21 -34.64 4.68
N TRP A 668 -10.56 -33.83 3.68
CA TRP A 668 -11.39 -34.19 2.54
C TRP A 668 -10.70 -33.77 1.24
N ALA A 669 -9.37 -33.68 1.25
CA ALA A 669 -8.61 -33.28 0.08
C ALA A 669 -8.81 -34.28 -1.08
N CYS A 670 -8.81 -33.78 -2.31
CA CYS A 670 -8.85 -34.56 -3.54
C CYS A 670 -10.13 -35.40 -3.78
N ILE A 671 -11.15 -35.38 -2.90
CA ILE A 671 -12.38 -36.15 -3.13
C ILE A 671 -13.25 -35.49 -4.20
N ASP A 672 -14.07 -36.31 -4.86
CA ASP A 672 -14.99 -35.86 -5.90
C ASP A 672 -16.40 -35.64 -5.35
N LEU A 673 -16.82 -34.38 -5.22
CA LEU A 673 -18.14 -33.96 -4.74
C LEU A 673 -18.94 -33.20 -5.82
N ALA A 674 -18.63 -33.44 -7.10
CA ALA A 674 -19.35 -32.81 -8.19
C ALA A 674 -20.87 -33.08 -8.13
N GLY A 675 -21.66 -32.02 -8.28
CA GLY A 675 -23.13 -32.06 -8.29
C GLY A 675 -23.80 -32.41 -6.96
N VAL A 676 -23.05 -32.51 -5.85
CA VAL A 676 -23.62 -32.85 -4.53
C VAL A 676 -24.28 -31.62 -3.90
N ASN A 677 -25.42 -31.82 -3.22
CA ASN A 677 -26.01 -30.79 -2.37
C ASN A 677 -25.43 -30.89 -0.96
N LEU A 678 -24.79 -29.81 -0.52
CA LEU A 678 -24.14 -29.58 0.77
C LEU A 678 -24.64 -28.25 1.37
N ASP A 679 -25.88 -27.87 1.11
CA ASP A 679 -26.46 -26.63 1.62
C ASP A 679 -26.48 -26.64 3.17
N GLY A 680 -26.00 -25.55 3.78
CA GLY A 680 -25.96 -25.37 5.23
C GLY A 680 -24.95 -26.25 5.97
N ILE A 681 -24.07 -26.96 5.25
CA ILE A 681 -23.04 -27.81 5.87
C ILE A 681 -22.02 -26.98 6.64
N ASP A 682 -21.51 -27.50 7.75
CA ASP A 682 -20.33 -26.97 8.43
C ASP A 682 -19.09 -27.74 7.98
N LEU A 683 -18.26 -27.09 7.16
CA LEU A 683 -16.95 -27.54 6.71
C LEU A 683 -15.84 -26.64 7.28
N SER A 684 -16.11 -25.87 8.33
CA SER A 684 -15.17 -24.88 8.85
C SER A 684 -13.82 -25.52 9.20
N GLY A 685 -12.74 -24.91 8.70
CA GLY A 685 -11.38 -25.41 8.80
C GLY A 685 -11.10 -26.73 8.06
N ALA A 686 -11.98 -27.30 7.26
CA ALA A 686 -11.64 -28.53 6.54
C ALA A 686 -10.47 -28.33 5.56
N PHE A 687 -9.69 -29.40 5.38
CA PHE A 687 -8.72 -29.52 4.29
C PHE A 687 -9.46 -30.02 3.04
N LEU A 688 -9.56 -29.17 2.03
CA LEU A 688 -10.36 -29.38 0.81
C LEU A 688 -9.52 -29.15 -0.46
N GLU A 689 -8.19 -29.29 -0.37
CA GLU A 689 -7.31 -29.00 -1.48
C GLU A 689 -7.59 -29.96 -2.63
N GLN A 690 -7.68 -29.42 -3.84
CA GLN A 690 -7.98 -30.20 -5.05
C GLN A 690 -9.30 -30.99 -4.99
N VAL A 691 -10.23 -30.64 -4.09
CA VAL A 691 -11.59 -31.18 -4.11
C VAL A 691 -12.29 -30.78 -5.40
N ASN A 692 -13.14 -31.66 -5.93
CA ASN A 692 -13.99 -31.33 -7.06
C ASN A 692 -15.39 -30.98 -6.57
N PHE A 693 -15.74 -29.69 -6.59
CA PHE A 693 -17.07 -29.15 -6.30
C PHE A 693 -17.83 -28.74 -7.55
N LYS A 694 -17.43 -29.20 -8.74
CA LYS A 694 -18.09 -28.82 -9.98
C LYS A 694 -19.61 -29.03 -9.93
N GLY A 695 -20.38 -27.96 -10.08
CA GLY A 695 -21.85 -27.96 -10.03
C GLY A 695 -22.46 -28.33 -8.67
N ALA A 696 -21.68 -28.36 -7.59
CA ALA A 696 -22.17 -28.63 -6.25
C ALA A 696 -22.94 -27.41 -5.68
N SER A 697 -23.88 -27.66 -4.78
CA SER A 697 -24.60 -26.61 -4.04
C SER A 697 -24.07 -26.55 -2.61
N LEU A 698 -23.58 -25.39 -2.19
CA LEU A 698 -23.02 -25.09 -0.87
C LEU A 698 -23.69 -23.83 -0.29
N LYS A 699 -25.00 -23.68 -0.50
CA LYS A 699 -25.72 -22.48 -0.05
C LYS A 699 -25.70 -22.38 1.46
N ASN A 700 -25.32 -21.21 1.99
CA ASN A 700 -25.22 -20.97 3.42
C ASN A 700 -24.29 -21.96 4.17
N ALA A 701 -23.37 -22.61 3.46
CA ALA A 701 -22.37 -23.47 4.08
C ALA A 701 -21.35 -22.64 4.86
N ASP A 702 -20.84 -23.18 5.97
CA ASP A 702 -19.68 -22.62 6.66
C ASP A 702 -18.40 -23.27 6.14
N LEU A 703 -17.60 -22.51 5.40
CA LEU A 703 -16.30 -22.86 4.85
C LEU A 703 -15.20 -21.96 5.45
N SER A 704 -15.46 -21.32 6.59
CA SER A 704 -14.48 -20.41 7.21
C SER A 704 -13.20 -21.15 7.53
N LYS A 705 -12.05 -20.53 7.24
CA LYS A 705 -10.70 -21.09 7.46
C LYS A 705 -10.42 -22.42 6.74
N THR A 706 -11.21 -22.76 5.71
CA THR A 706 -10.94 -23.94 4.88
C THR A 706 -9.74 -23.74 3.95
N ILE A 707 -9.16 -24.85 3.48
CA ILE A 707 -8.12 -24.83 2.45
C ILE A 707 -8.69 -25.44 1.18
N LEU A 708 -9.21 -24.59 0.29
CA LEU A 708 -9.76 -24.95 -1.03
C LEU A 708 -8.72 -24.80 -2.14
N ALA A 709 -7.43 -24.68 -1.80
CA ALA A 709 -6.36 -24.44 -2.77
C ALA A 709 -6.41 -25.45 -3.92
N ARG A 710 -6.50 -24.94 -5.16
CA ARG A 710 -6.59 -25.74 -6.40
C ARG A 710 -7.86 -26.59 -6.54
N ALA A 711 -8.92 -26.30 -5.80
CA ALA A 711 -10.23 -26.92 -5.99
C ALA A 711 -10.84 -26.56 -7.36
N ASP A 712 -11.66 -27.47 -7.88
CA ASP A 712 -12.52 -27.21 -9.03
C ASP A 712 -13.90 -26.76 -8.53
N LEU A 713 -14.22 -25.49 -8.73
CA LEU A 713 -15.44 -24.83 -8.28
C LEU A 713 -16.34 -24.45 -9.48
N GLU A 714 -16.08 -25.01 -10.67
CA GLU A 714 -16.84 -24.66 -11.87
C GLU A 714 -18.35 -24.88 -11.65
N ASP A 715 -19.18 -23.88 -11.96
CA ASP A 715 -20.64 -23.91 -11.76
C ASP A 715 -21.13 -24.20 -10.32
N ALA A 716 -20.26 -24.11 -9.29
CA ALA A 716 -20.65 -24.33 -7.91
C ALA A 716 -21.44 -23.15 -7.33
N ASP A 717 -22.40 -23.42 -6.44
CA ASP A 717 -23.28 -22.41 -5.83
C ASP A 717 -22.94 -22.21 -4.34
N PHE A 718 -22.23 -21.13 -4.04
CA PHE A 718 -21.83 -20.67 -2.70
C PHE A 718 -22.74 -19.53 -2.19
N THR A 719 -23.98 -19.42 -2.66
CA THR A 719 -24.88 -18.33 -2.25
C THR A 719 -25.02 -18.26 -0.72
N GLY A 720 -24.67 -17.13 -0.11
CA GLY A 720 -24.72 -16.91 1.34
C GLY A 720 -23.70 -17.71 2.16
N ALA A 721 -22.74 -18.38 1.53
CA ALA A 721 -21.74 -19.18 2.23
C ALA A 721 -20.73 -18.30 2.99
N ASN A 722 -20.22 -18.81 4.11
CA ASN A 722 -19.16 -18.17 4.88
C ASN A 722 -17.80 -18.73 4.47
N LEU A 723 -16.99 -17.96 3.73
CA LEU A 723 -15.61 -18.28 3.35
C LEU A 723 -14.59 -17.38 4.08
N GLU A 724 -14.93 -16.83 5.24
CA GLU A 724 -14.02 -15.97 6.01
C GLU A 724 -12.69 -16.69 6.27
N LYS A 725 -11.58 -16.04 5.90
CA LYS A 725 -10.20 -16.58 6.05
C LYS A 725 -9.96 -17.91 5.33
N ALA A 726 -10.81 -18.30 4.39
CA ALA A 726 -10.57 -19.47 3.56
C ALA A 726 -9.46 -19.21 2.54
N ASN A 727 -8.69 -20.24 2.21
CA ASN A 727 -7.79 -20.20 1.06
C ASN A 727 -8.52 -20.75 -0.17
N VAL A 728 -8.98 -19.84 -1.03
CA VAL A 728 -9.56 -20.10 -2.36
C VAL A 728 -8.57 -19.75 -3.47
N GLY A 729 -7.27 -19.86 -3.20
CA GLY A 729 -6.22 -19.55 -4.16
C GLY A 729 -6.00 -20.69 -5.17
N ALA A 730 -5.56 -20.34 -6.37
CA ALA A 730 -5.35 -21.27 -7.48
C ALA A 730 -6.57 -22.14 -7.85
N VAL A 731 -7.78 -21.75 -7.44
CA VAL A 731 -9.03 -22.45 -7.77
C VAL A 731 -9.42 -22.23 -9.23
N HIS A 732 -10.23 -23.15 -9.77
CA HIS A 732 -10.97 -22.94 -11.01
C HIS A 732 -12.43 -22.64 -10.67
N ALA A 733 -12.81 -21.35 -10.64
CA ALA A 733 -14.14 -20.89 -10.22
C ALA A 733 -14.97 -20.34 -11.40
N LEU A 734 -14.83 -20.98 -12.56
CA LEU A 734 -15.56 -20.59 -13.76
C LEU A 734 -17.08 -20.67 -13.52
N ARG A 735 -17.77 -19.53 -13.64
CA ARG A 735 -19.23 -19.40 -13.40
C ARG A 735 -19.70 -19.80 -11.99
N ALA A 736 -18.82 -19.84 -11.01
CA ALA A 736 -19.22 -20.06 -9.61
C ALA A 736 -20.08 -18.90 -9.08
N ASP A 737 -21.05 -19.19 -8.22
CA ASP A 737 -21.93 -18.19 -7.62
C ASP A 737 -21.59 -17.95 -6.15
N PHE A 738 -21.02 -16.79 -5.84
CA PHE A 738 -20.70 -16.29 -4.50
C PHE A 738 -21.65 -15.17 -4.06
N THR A 739 -22.89 -15.15 -4.57
CA THR A 739 -23.88 -14.12 -4.20
C THR A 739 -24.10 -14.10 -2.68
N ASP A 740 -24.05 -12.91 -2.07
CA ASP A 740 -24.19 -12.71 -0.61
C ASP A 740 -23.17 -13.49 0.25
N ALA A 741 -22.09 -14.04 -0.33
CA ALA A 741 -21.08 -14.80 0.39
C ALA A 741 -20.13 -13.89 1.21
N ASN A 742 -19.64 -14.38 2.34
CA ASN A 742 -18.64 -13.69 3.15
C ASN A 742 -17.24 -14.21 2.84
N LEU A 743 -16.43 -13.46 2.10
CA LEU A 743 -15.02 -13.78 1.78
C LEU A 743 -14.03 -12.89 2.55
N LYS A 744 -14.43 -12.31 3.68
CA LYS A 744 -13.54 -11.45 4.48
C LYS A 744 -12.22 -12.14 4.81
N SER A 745 -11.11 -11.46 4.54
CA SER A 745 -9.75 -11.97 4.74
C SER A 745 -9.43 -13.28 4.00
N ALA A 746 -10.19 -13.64 2.96
CA ALA A 746 -9.94 -14.83 2.15
C ALA A 746 -8.73 -14.63 1.21
N LYS A 747 -8.09 -15.74 0.83
CA LYS A 747 -6.95 -15.76 -0.10
C LYS A 747 -7.40 -16.17 -1.49
N LEU A 748 -7.37 -15.26 -2.45
CA LEU A 748 -7.85 -15.51 -3.83
C LEU A 748 -6.71 -15.66 -4.85
N SER A 749 -5.46 -15.44 -4.43
CA SER A 749 -4.29 -15.40 -5.32
C SER A 749 -4.20 -16.58 -6.29
N LYS A 750 -3.87 -16.29 -7.55
CA LYS A 750 -3.83 -17.24 -8.69
C LYS A 750 -5.16 -17.89 -9.06
N GLY A 751 -6.27 -17.52 -8.43
CA GLY A 751 -7.59 -18.05 -8.76
C GLY A 751 -8.09 -17.56 -10.12
N ASP A 752 -8.79 -18.44 -10.83
CA ASP A 752 -9.54 -18.10 -12.05
C ASP A 752 -11.02 -17.92 -11.71
N PHE A 753 -11.47 -16.66 -11.71
CA PHE A 753 -12.85 -16.28 -11.42
C PHE A 753 -13.60 -15.83 -12.67
N THR A 754 -13.22 -16.37 -13.83
CA THR A 754 -13.90 -16.07 -15.09
C THR A 754 -15.42 -16.33 -14.96
N LYS A 755 -16.24 -15.32 -15.26
CA LYS A 755 -17.72 -15.36 -15.17
C LYS A 755 -18.28 -15.66 -13.78
N ALA A 756 -17.48 -15.59 -12.72
CA ALA A 756 -17.98 -15.78 -11.36
C ALA A 756 -18.90 -14.62 -10.92
N ASN A 757 -19.84 -14.92 -10.03
CA ASN A 757 -20.80 -13.96 -9.51
C ASN A 757 -20.53 -13.65 -8.03
N PHE A 758 -20.07 -12.45 -7.72
CA PHE A 758 -19.82 -11.92 -6.37
C PHE A 758 -20.87 -10.88 -5.96
N THR A 759 -22.09 -10.96 -6.49
CA THR A 759 -23.13 -9.96 -6.19
C THR A 759 -23.34 -9.88 -4.68
N LYS A 760 -23.20 -8.69 -4.09
CA LYS A 760 -23.31 -8.44 -2.63
C LYS A 760 -22.34 -9.22 -1.74
N ALA A 761 -21.28 -9.79 -2.30
CA ALA A 761 -20.28 -10.48 -1.51
C ALA A 761 -19.48 -9.49 -0.65
N ASN A 762 -19.04 -9.94 0.53
CA ASN A 762 -18.07 -9.22 1.36
C ASN A 762 -16.66 -9.70 1.00
N LEU A 763 -15.84 -8.82 0.43
CA LEU A 763 -14.46 -9.07 0.00
C LEU A 763 -13.48 -8.14 0.74
N GLU A 764 -13.82 -7.71 1.96
CA GLU A 764 -12.93 -6.92 2.81
C GLU A 764 -11.62 -7.69 3.09
N ASP A 765 -10.47 -7.01 2.96
CA ASP A 765 -9.15 -7.53 3.35
C ASP A 765 -8.69 -8.81 2.61
N ILE A 766 -9.13 -8.99 1.36
CA ILE A 766 -8.70 -10.15 0.57
C ILE A 766 -7.28 -10.00 0.01
N GLU A 767 -6.66 -11.14 -0.29
CA GLU A 767 -5.42 -11.20 -1.08
C GLU A 767 -5.74 -11.55 -2.55
N SER A 768 -5.32 -10.69 -3.49
CA SER A 768 -5.71 -10.78 -4.91
C SER A 768 -4.54 -10.76 -5.90
N LEU A 769 -3.41 -11.40 -5.57
CA LEU A 769 -2.25 -11.46 -6.46
C LEU A 769 -2.50 -12.40 -7.65
N GLU A 770 -2.20 -11.96 -8.87
CA GLU A 770 -2.34 -12.76 -10.11
C GLU A 770 -3.75 -13.36 -10.32
N VAL A 771 -4.79 -12.64 -9.89
CA VAL A 771 -6.18 -13.10 -10.06
C VAL A 771 -6.67 -12.84 -11.48
N VAL A 772 -7.40 -13.79 -12.06
CA VAL A 772 -8.05 -13.62 -13.37
C VAL A 772 -9.49 -13.18 -13.17
N ILE A 773 -9.80 -11.94 -13.58
CA ILE A 773 -11.13 -11.33 -13.48
C ILE A 773 -11.66 -11.04 -14.89
N VAL A 774 -12.33 -12.02 -15.49
CA VAL A 774 -12.90 -11.90 -16.83
C VAL A 774 -14.41 -12.14 -16.76
N GLN A 775 -15.23 -11.19 -17.18
CA GLN A 775 -16.69 -11.27 -17.17
C GLN A 775 -17.31 -11.55 -15.78
N ALA A 776 -16.57 -11.26 -14.70
CA ALA A 776 -17.02 -11.45 -13.34
C ALA A 776 -17.98 -10.34 -12.90
N ASN A 777 -18.89 -10.65 -11.97
CA ASN A 777 -19.92 -9.73 -11.50
C ASN A 777 -19.79 -9.42 -10.00
N PHE A 778 -19.31 -8.24 -9.65
CA PHE A 778 -19.19 -7.68 -8.30
C PHE A 778 -20.29 -6.65 -7.99
N THR A 779 -21.46 -6.75 -8.62
CA THR A 779 -22.56 -5.80 -8.38
C THR A 779 -22.90 -5.75 -6.88
N GLN A 780 -22.92 -4.56 -6.27
CA GLN A 780 -23.18 -4.34 -4.84
C GLN A 780 -22.21 -5.03 -3.88
N ALA A 781 -21.05 -5.51 -4.36
CA ALA A 781 -20.04 -6.09 -3.49
C ALA A 781 -19.42 -5.03 -2.55
N TYR A 782 -19.05 -5.46 -1.34
CA TYR A 782 -18.33 -4.63 -0.38
C TYR A 782 -16.85 -5.01 -0.38
N MET A 783 -16.00 -4.09 -0.81
CA MET A 783 -14.58 -4.35 -1.10
C MET A 783 -13.69 -3.10 -0.90
N PRO A 784 -13.74 -2.43 0.26
CA PRO A 784 -12.92 -1.25 0.51
C PRO A 784 -11.43 -1.63 0.69
N LYS A 785 -10.55 -0.69 0.38
CA LYS A 785 -9.09 -0.78 0.63
C LYS A 785 -8.41 -1.97 -0.06
N ILE A 786 -8.95 -2.47 -1.16
CA ILE A 786 -8.32 -3.57 -1.90
C ILE A 786 -7.19 -3.03 -2.78
N ASN A 787 -6.10 -3.78 -2.84
CA ASN A 787 -5.01 -3.55 -3.78
C ASN A 787 -5.04 -4.59 -4.90
N PHE A 788 -5.50 -4.18 -6.07
CA PHE A 788 -5.29 -4.94 -7.30
C PHE A 788 -3.91 -4.60 -7.85
N VAL A 789 -3.06 -5.61 -7.99
CA VAL A 789 -1.68 -5.46 -8.50
C VAL A 789 -1.53 -6.36 -9.71
N GLU A 790 -1.10 -5.78 -10.84
CA GLU A 790 -0.85 -6.50 -12.10
C GLU A 790 -2.03 -7.38 -12.55
N THR A 791 -3.24 -6.95 -12.22
CA THR A 791 -4.45 -7.72 -12.43
C THR A 791 -5.05 -7.38 -13.80
N LYS A 792 -5.48 -8.42 -14.51
CA LYS A 792 -6.28 -8.27 -15.74
C LYS A 792 -7.77 -8.32 -15.40
N ILE A 793 -8.45 -7.21 -15.66
CA ILE A 793 -9.88 -7.02 -15.45
C ILE A 793 -10.52 -6.76 -16.82
N LEU A 794 -11.33 -7.70 -17.30
CA LEU A 794 -11.96 -7.61 -18.62
C LEU A 794 -13.45 -7.87 -18.52
N GLU A 795 -14.27 -6.97 -19.06
CA GLU A 795 -15.73 -7.12 -19.09
C GLU A 795 -16.38 -7.34 -17.71
N ALA A 796 -15.75 -6.83 -16.65
CA ALA A 796 -16.20 -7.02 -15.27
C ALA A 796 -17.25 -5.96 -14.88
N LYS A 797 -18.12 -6.32 -13.93
CA LYS A 797 -19.15 -5.42 -13.39
C LYS A 797 -18.90 -5.12 -11.93
N PHE A 798 -18.79 -3.86 -11.58
CA PHE A 798 -18.66 -3.31 -10.23
C PHE A 798 -19.83 -2.36 -9.91
N VAL A 799 -20.99 -2.60 -10.51
CA VAL A 799 -22.14 -1.71 -10.42
C VAL A 799 -22.60 -1.60 -8.96
N ASN A 800 -22.69 -0.39 -8.41
CA ASN A 800 -23.01 -0.15 -6.99
C ASN A 800 -22.04 -0.82 -5.99
N ALA A 801 -20.83 -1.20 -6.40
CA ALA A 801 -19.84 -1.75 -5.48
C ALA A 801 -19.25 -0.66 -4.57
N ASP A 802 -18.94 -1.01 -3.32
CA ASP A 802 -18.16 -0.15 -2.42
C ASP A 802 -16.69 -0.55 -2.52
N MET A 803 -15.90 0.32 -3.12
CA MET A 803 -14.46 0.14 -3.34
C MET A 803 -13.64 1.26 -2.73
N ASN A 804 -14.16 1.98 -1.73
CA ASN A 804 -13.49 3.16 -1.16
C ASN A 804 -12.02 2.90 -0.84
N THR A 805 -11.15 3.85 -1.20
CA THR A 805 -9.70 3.81 -0.95
C THR A 805 -8.97 2.59 -1.53
N SER A 806 -9.53 1.94 -2.55
CA SER A 806 -8.86 0.83 -3.25
C SER A 806 -7.85 1.34 -4.27
N ALA A 807 -6.82 0.53 -4.55
CA ALA A 807 -5.79 0.85 -5.52
C ALA A 807 -5.75 -0.17 -6.66
N PHE A 808 -5.53 0.34 -7.88
CA PHE A 808 -5.27 -0.42 -9.09
C PHE A 808 -3.88 -0.06 -9.57
N ILE A 809 -2.93 -0.98 -9.35
CA ILE A 809 -1.51 -0.77 -9.61
C ILE A 809 -1.12 -1.66 -10.79
N LYS A 810 -0.62 -1.05 -11.88
CA LYS A 810 -0.21 -1.75 -13.10
C LYS A 810 -1.29 -2.70 -13.66
N CYS A 811 -2.56 -2.37 -13.45
CA CYS A 811 -3.68 -3.19 -13.90
C CYS A 811 -4.03 -2.89 -15.36
N SER A 812 -4.59 -3.89 -16.04
CA SER A 812 -5.23 -3.72 -17.35
C SER A 812 -6.73 -3.90 -17.17
N ILE A 813 -7.47 -2.78 -17.30
CA ILE A 813 -8.91 -2.73 -17.12
C ILE A 813 -9.55 -2.37 -18.46
N GLU A 814 -10.37 -3.27 -18.99
CA GLU A 814 -11.02 -3.09 -20.29
C GLU A 814 -12.51 -3.44 -20.23
N GLU A 815 -13.34 -2.68 -20.94
CA GLU A 815 -14.77 -2.97 -21.17
C GLU A 815 -15.58 -3.18 -19.88
N SER A 816 -15.16 -2.55 -18.77
CA SER A 816 -15.70 -2.81 -17.44
C SER A 816 -16.62 -1.69 -16.95
N ASP A 817 -17.56 -2.05 -16.09
CA ASP A 817 -18.65 -1.18 -15.64
C ASP A 817 -18.60 -0.92 -14.14
N PHE A 818 -18.29 0.32 -13.76
CA PHE A 818 -18.27 0.84 -12.39
C PHE A 818 -19.44 1.80 -12.12
N SER A 819 -20.54 1.69 -12.86
CA SER A 819 -21.69 2.58 -12.69
C SER A 819 -22.21 2.55 -11.25
N GLU A 820 -22.46 3.73 -10.68
CA GLU A 820 -22.97 3.91 -9.30
C GLU A 820 -22.04 3.34 -8.21
N ALA A 821 -20.79 2.97 -8.53
CA ALA A 821 -19.81 2.51 -7.56
C ALA A 821 -19.34 3.65 -6.63
N VAL A 822 -19.03 3.31 -5.38
CA VAL A 822 -18.47 4.23 -4.39
C VAL A 822 -16.96 4.00 -4.32
N MET A 823 -16.18 4.97 -4.78
CA MET A 823 -14.74 4.85 -5.06
C MET A 823 -13.97 6.09 -4.55
N ASN A 824 -14.37 6.62 -3.39
CA ASN A 824 -13.74 7.80 -2.80
C ASN A 824 -12.28 7.50 -2.44
N GLY A 825 -11.36 8.36 -2.85
CA GLY A 825 -9.93 8.22 -2.57
C GLY A 825 -9.26 7.03 -3.27
N CYS A 826 -9.87 6.45 -4.31
CA CYS A 826 -9.25 5.38 -5.08
C CYS A 826 -8.05 5.87 -5.90
N ALA A 827 -7.09 4.98 -6.11
CA ALA A 827 -5.89 5.27 -6.90
C ALA A 827 -5.78 4.34 -8.11
N PHE A 828 -5.49 4.92 -9.27
CA PHE A 828 -5.11 4.19 -10.49
C PHE A 828 -3.67 4.56 -10.82
N ILE A 829 -2.74 3.66 -10.52
CA ILE A 829 -1.30 3.88 -10.64
C ILE A 829 -0.78 3.02 -11.77
N GLU A 830 -0.27 3.64 -12.83
CA GLU A 830 0.27 2.96 -14.02
C GLU A 830 -0.70 1.95 -14.67
N SER A 831 -1.99 2.10 -14.38
CA SER A 831 -3.03 1.23 -14.90
C SER A 831 -3.51 1.70 -16.27
N GLN A 832 -3.85 0.73 -17.12
CA GLN A 832 -4.42 0.95 -18.45
C GLN A 832 -5.94 0.82 -18.34
N LEU A 833 -6.69 1.81 -18.83
CA LEU A 833 -8.14 1.87 -18.71
C LEU A 833 -8.77 2.16 -20.07
N LYS A 834 -9.50 1.18 -20.61
CA LYS A 834 -10.14 1.32 -21.92
C LYS A 834 -11.61 0.98 -21.86
N ASN A 835 -12.44 1.85 -22.42
CA ASN A 835 -13.89 1.66 -22.53
C ASN A 835 -14.54 1.43 -21.15
N ILE A 836 -14.24 2.31 -20.19
CA ILE A 836 -14.72 2.17 -18.81
C ILE A 836 -15.96 3.04 -18.56
N CYS A 837 -16.95 2.44 -17.91
CA CYS A 837 -18.17 3.12 -17.50
C CYS A 837 -18.08 3.50 -16.01
N PHE A 838 -18.19 4.79 -15.70
CA PHE A 838 -18.24 5.38 -14.37
C PHE A 838 -19.53 6.19 -14.17
N GLU A 839 -20.62 5.85 -14.88
CA GLU A 839 -21.86 6.63 -14.80
C GLU A 839 -22.37 6.68 -13.37
N LYS A 840 -22.57 7.90 -12.84
CA LYS A 840 -22.98 8.17 -11.45
C LYS A 840 -22.08 7.57 -10.36
N ALA A 841 -20.88 7.13 -10.69
CA ALA A 841 -19.92 6.69 -9.69
C ALA A 841 -19.45 7.88 -8.82
N ASP A 842 -19.05 7.61 -7.57
CA ASP A 842 -18.37 8.58 -6.73
C ASP A 842 -16.87 8.31 -6.74
N LEU A 843 -16.12 9.15 -7.45
CA LEU A 843 -14.65 9.14 -7.54
C LEU A 843 -14.06 10.39 -6.87
N SER A 844 -14.74 10.93 -5.86
CA SER A 844 -14.21 12.09 -5.13
C SER A 844 -12.83 11.77 -4.55
N ASN A 845 -11.88 12.69 -4.68
CA ASN A 845 -10.47 12.51 -4.30
C ASN A 845 -9.73 11.38 -5.03
N ALA A 846 -10.27 10.82 -6.12
CA ALA A 846 -9.56 9.79 -6.87
C ALA A 846 -8.31 10.36 -7.56
N CYS A 847 -7.26 9.55 -7.61
CA CYS A 847 -5.97 9.91 -8.18
C CYS A 847 -5.61 8.99 -9.34
N PHE A 848 -5.22 9.58 -10.47
CA PHE A 848 -4.73 8.85 -11.64
C PHE A 848 -3.27 9.23 -11.86
N VAL A 849 -2.37 8.28 -11.65
CA VAL A 849 -0.93 8.47 -11.79
C VAL A 849 -0.47 7.73 -13.04
N VAL A 850 -0.04 8.49 -14.05
CA VAL A 850 0.46 7.97 -15.32
C VAL A 850 1.90 8.41 -15.51
N VAL A 851 2.81 7.44 -15.62
CA VAL A 851 4.26 7.70 -15.80
C VAL A 851 4.61 8.01 -17.26
N GLU A 852 3.86 7.46 -18.23
CA GLU A 852 4.08 7.70 -19.66
C GLU A 852 2.74 7.98 -20.40
N PRO A 853 2.26 9.24 -20.41
CA PRO A 853 0.96 9.60 -21.00
C PRO A 853 0.82 9.16 -22.46
N GLU A 854 1.90 9.22 -23.23
CA GLU A 854 1.97 8.81 -24.64
C GLU A 854 1.76 7.32 -24.87
N LYS A 855 2.04 6.48 -23.86
CA LYS A 855 1.90 5.02 -23.92
C LYS A 855 0.68 4.52 -23.16
N SER A 856 0.03 5.37 -22.37
CA SER A 856 -1.18 5.02 -21.65
C SER A 856 -2.39 4.94 -22.58
N SER A 857 -3.08 3.81 -22.58
CA SER A 857 -4.41 3.64 -23.18
C SER A 857 -5.44 4.00 -22.12
N MET A 858 -5.74 5.30 -22.07
CA MET A 858 -6.83 5.88 -21.28
C MET A 858 -7.85 6.41 -22.29
N GLU A 859 -8.84 5.60 -22.64
CA GLU A 859 -9.73 5.93 -23.76
C GLU A 859 -11.20 5.60 -23.47
N ASN A 860 -12.10 6.44 -23.99
CA ASN A 860 -13.55 6.25 -24.00
C ASN A 860 -14.17 6.05 -22.62
N PHE A 861 -14.01 7.04 -21.76
CA PHE A 861 -14.66 7.07 -20.46
C PHE A 861 -16.08 7.61 -20.53
N LYS A 862 -17.00 7.01 -19.75
CA LYS A 862 -18.35 7.51 -19.52
C LYS A 862 -18.51 7.90 -18.07
N PHE A 863 -18.60 9.20 -17.79
CA PHE A 863 -18.73 9.76 -16.44
C PHE A 863 -20.11 10.40 -16.21
N ARG A 864 -21.11 10.15 -17.05
CA ARG A 864 -22.39 10.87 -16.95
C ARG A 864 -22.96 10.82 -15.53
N GLY A 865 -23.17 11.98 -14.91
CA GLY A 865 -23.69 12.11 -13.55
C GLY A 865 -22.73 11.72 -12.41
N ALA A 866 -21.46 11.43 -12.68
CA ALA A 866 -20.48 11.04 -11.67
C ALA A 866 -20.12 12.19 -10.71
N CYS A 867 -19.78 11.83 -9.47
CA CYS A 867 -19.18 12.74 -8.50
C CYS A 867 -17.64 12.65 -8.61
N LEU A 868 -17.03 13.73 -9.03
CA LEU A 868 -15.62 13.88 -9.41
C LEU A 868 -14.99 15.05 -8.63
N LYS A 869 -15.44 15.30 -7.39
CA LYS A 869 -14.92 16.40 -6.57
C LYS A 869 -13.45 16.17 -6.26
N GLN A 870 -12.63 17.21 -6.42
CA GLN A 870 -11.19 17.17 -6.11
C GLN A 870 -10.40 16.05 -6.83
N VAL A 871 -10.94 15.51 -7.92
CA VAL A 871 -10.26 14.49 -8.72
C VAL A 871 -9.05 15.10 -9.44
N ASN A 872 -8.00 14.29 -9.65
CA ASN A 872 -6.85 14.68 -10.45
C ASN A 872 -6.80 13.90 -11.77
N PHE A 873 -7.09 14.58 -12.88
CA PHE A 873 -7.01 14.06 -14.25
C PHE A 873 -5.91 14.74 -15.09
N GLN A 874 -4.92 15.36 -14.45
CA GLN A 874 -3.87 16.10 -15.15
C GLN A 874 -3.17 15.26 -16.22
N ASN A 875 -2.95 15.88 -17.39
CA ASN A 875 -2.25 15.28 -18.54
C ASN A 875 -2.87 13.99 -19.10
N MET A 876 -4.11 13.67 -18.74
CA MET A 876 -4.79 12.48 -19.27
C MET A 876 -5.36 12.70 -20.68
N ASN A 877 -5.46 11.61 -21.44
CA ASN A 877 -6.24 11.59 -22.68
C ASN A 877 -7.69 11.25 -22.35
N MET A 878 -8.61 12.16 -22.63
CA MET A 878 -10.04 12.03 -22.36
C MET A 878 -10.88 12.51 -23.56
N GLN A 879 -10.32 12.39 -24.77
CA GLN A 879 -11.00 12.81 -25.99
C GLN A 879 -12.35 12.14 -26.12
N LYS A 880 -13.37 12.93 -26.48
CA LYS A 880 -14.76 12.47 -26.71
C LYS A 880 -15.42 11.78 -25.50
N SER A 881 -14.89 11.94 -24.29
CA SER A 881 -15.52 11.44 -23.08
C SER A 881 -16.86 12.13 -22.82
N ASP A 882 -17.80 11.39 -22.19
CA ASP A 882 -19.08 11.92 -21.72
C ASP A 882 -18.95 12.29 -20.24
N LEU A 883 -18.86 13.58 -19.95
CA LEU A 883 -18.80 14.19 -18.62
C LEU A 883 -20.08 14.99 -18.34
N THR A 884 -21.20 14.66 -18.98
CA THR A 884 -22.44 15.42 -18.81
C THR A 884 -23.01 15.24 -17.39
N TYR A 885 -23.53 16.31 -16.81
CA TYR A 885 -24.13 16.31 -15.47
C TYR A 885 -23.19 15.88 -14.31
N THR A 886 -21.87 15.89 -14.50
CA THR A 886 -20.92 15.56 -13.43
C THR A 886 -20.83 16.65 -12.38
N ASN A 887 -20.39 16.28 -11.18
CA ASN A 887 -19.94 17.22 -10.16
C ASN A 887 -18.41 17.19 -10.10
N MET A 888 -17.75 18.22 -10.62
CA MET A 888 -16.30 18.37 -10.75
C MET A 888 -15.78 19.55 -9.93
N GLU A 889 -16.43 19.87 -8.81
CA GLU A 889 -16.00 20.95 -7.92
C GLU A 889 -14.54 20.74 -7.45
N ASN A 890 -13.71 21.78 -7.57
CA ASN A 890 -12.28 21.75 -7.24
C ASN A 890 -11.44 20.69 -8.00
N ALA A 891 -11.91 20.17 -9.14
CA ALA A 891 -11.19 19.16 -9.92
C ALA A 891 -10.01 19.75 -10.72
N PHE A 892 -8.98 18.93 -10.99
CA PHE A 892 -7.78 19.31 -11.74
C PHE A 892 -7.71 18.61 -13.11
N PHE A 893 -7.83 19.40 -14.18
CA PHE A 893 -7.74 19.00 -15.59
C PHE A 893 -6.55 19.65 -16.32
N GLY A 894 -5.50 19.96 -15.57
CA GLY A 894 -4.31 20.64 -16.11
C GLY A 894 -3.66 19.83 -17.23
N GLY A 895 -3.56 20.40 -18.44
CA GLY A 895 -2.94 19.74 -19.59
C GLY A 895 -3.72 18.56 -20.20
N THR A 896 -4.91 18.23 -19.67
CA THR A 896 -5.75 17.11 -20.13
C THR A 896 -6.24 17.33 -21.57
N ASP A 897 -6.29 16.27 -22.37
CA ASP A 897 -6.87 16.29 -23.73
C ASP A 897 -8.36 15.94 -23.69
N LEU A 898 -9.22 16.96 -23.71
CA LEU A 898 -10.68 16.87 -23.71
C LEU A 898 -11.25 17.20 -25.09
N SER A 899 -10.47 17.05 -26.17
CA SER A 899 -10.92 17.41 -27.50
C SER A 899 -12.18 16.60 -27.89
N GLY A 900 -13.25 17.31 -28.25
CA GLY A 900 -14.55 16.73 -28.59
C GLY A 900 -15.35 16.12 -27.43
N ALA A 901 -14.90 16.27 -26.18
CA ALA A 901 -15.63 15.79 -25.00
C ALA A 901 -16.94 16.57 -24.78
N ASP A 902 -17.90 15.96 -24.09
CA ASP A 902 -19.17 16.59 -23.70
C ASP A 902 -19.23 16.79 -22.18
N LEU A 903 -19.03 18.03 -21.73
CA LEU A 903 -19.08 18.48 -20.35
C LEU A 903 -20.37 19.27 -20.06
N SER A 904 -21.39 19.15 -20.91
CA SER A 904 -22.62 19.94 -20.79
C SER A 904 -23.31 19.66 -19.45
N HIS A 905 -23.84 20.71 -18.82
CA HIS A 905 -24.53 20.66 -17.52
C HIS A 905 -23.69 20.23 -16.31
N ALA A 906 -22.37 20.11 -16.44
CA ALA A 906 -21.53 19.78 -15.31
C ALA A 906 -21.41 20.95 -14.31
N ASP A 907 -21.27 20.64 -13.02
CA ASP A 907 -20.97 21.59 -11.96
C ASP A 907 -19.47 21.54 -11.64
N ALA A 908 -18.70 22.51 -12.12
CA ALA A 908 -17.25 22.54 -12.11
C ALA A 908 -16.70 23.81 -11.44
N LYS A 909 -17.36 24.29 -10.37
CA LYS A 909 -16.88 25.44 -9.60
C LYS A 909 -15.44 25.24 -9.15
N ASN A 910 -14.62 26.29 -9.25
CA ASN A 910 -13.20 26.29 -8.91
C ASN A 910 -12.33 25.26 -9.66
N ALA A 911 -12.87 24.57 -10.68
CA ALA A 911 -12.12 23.56 -11.40
C ALA A 911 -11.01 24.20 -12.26
N GLN A 912 -9.90 23.47 -12.39
CA GLN A 912 -8.67 23.96 -13.02
C GLN A 912 -8.45 23.29 -14.37
N PHE A 913 -8.77 23.97 -15.47
CA PHE A 913 -8.56 23.50 -16.86
C PHE A 913 -7.32 24.15 -17.51
N ARG A 914 -6.34 24.54 -16.69
CA ARG A 914 -5.14 25.22 -17.18
C ARG A 914 -4.40 24.38 -18.22
N LYS A 915 -4.09 24.93 -19.39
CA LYS A 915 -3.48 24.21 -20.54
C LYS A 915 -4.29 23.03 -21.09
N ALA A 916 -5.55 22.84 -20.69
CA ALA A 916 -6.38 21.77 -21.22
C ALA A 916 -6.64 21.97 -22.72
N LYS A 917 -6.73 20.88 -23.48
CA LYS A 917 -7.16 20.91 -24.88
C LYS A 917 -8.66 20.65 -24.94
N LEU A 918 -9.44 21.67 -25.25
CA LEU A 918 -10.90 21.63 -25.32
C LEU A 918 -11.40 21.87 -26.75
N ASN A 919 -10.59 21.51 -27.75
CA ASN A 919 -10.95 21.69 -29.16
C ASN A 919 -12.30 21.01 -29.45
N ARG A 920 -13.29 21.76 -29.93
CA ARG A 920 -14.63 21.27 -30.24
C ARG A 920 -15.35 20.58 -29.06
N ALA A 921 -14.92 20.83 -27.83
CA ALA A 921 -15.60 20.34 -26.64
C ALA A 921 -16.94 21.07 -26.45
N LYS A 922 -17.93 20.37 -25.87
CA LYS A 922 -19.22 20.95 -25.52
C LYS A 922 -19.25 21.23 -24.03
N LEU A 923 -19.32 22.49 -23.66
CA LEU A 923 -19.42 22.98 -22.29
C LEU A 923 -20.72 23.76 -22.09
N ASN A 924 -21.80 23.29 -22.73
CA ASN A 924 -23.08 24.01 -22.70
C ASN A 924 -23.66 23.96 -21.29
N LYS A 925 -24.03 25.12 -20.74
CA LYS A 925 -24.58 25.23 -19.38
C LYS A 925 -23.69 24.62 -18.30
N ILE A 926 -22.38 24.52 -18.53
CA ILE A 926 -21.44 24.20 -17.47
C ILE A 926 -21.47 25.32 -16.43
N ASN A 927 -21.30 24.97 -15.17
CA ASN A 927 -21.04 25.94 -14.12
C ASN A 927 -19.55 25.93 -13.76
N LEU A 928 -18.79 26.92 -14.24
CA LEU A 928 -17.35 27.02 -14.03
C LEU A 928 -17.00 28.22 -13.13
N ASP A 929 -17.92 28.69 -12.30
CA ASP A 929 -17.71 29.84 -11.41
C ASP A 929 -16.37 29.75 -10.67
N GLN A 930 -15.56 30.81 -10.76
CA GLN A 930 -14.20 30.92 -10.18
C GLN A 930 -13.19 29.84 -10.64
N GLY A 931 -13.49 29.11 -11.71
CA GLY A 931 -12.55 28.18 -12.35
C GLY A 931 -11.49 28.88 -13.21
N SER A 932 -10.55 28.10 -13.74
CA SER A 932 -9.49 28.61 -14.63
C SER A 932 -9.48 27.89 -15.97
N LEU A 933 -9.48 28.66 -17.06
CA LEU A 933 -9.20 28.21 -18.44
C LEU A 933 -7.88 28.81 -18.95
N ALA A 934 -6.98 29.21 -18.05
CA ALA A 934 -5.68 29.77 -18.40
C ALA A 934 -4.96 28.87 -19.40
N LYS A 935 -4.54 29.43 -20.54
CA LYS A 935 -3.78 28.72 -21.59
C LYS A 935 -4.50 27.51 -22.21
N ALA A 936 -5.79 27.35 -21.95
CA ALA A 936 -6.57 26.29 -22.57
C ALA A 936 -6.74 26.55 -24.08
N ASN A 937 -6.80 25.47 -24.86
CA ASN A 937 -7.14 25.56 -26.27
C ASN A 937 -8.65 25.35 -26.45
N LEU A 938 -9.37 26.40 -26.81
CA LEU A 938 -10.84 26.44 -26.89
C LEU A 938 -11.36 26.47 -28.33
N VAL A 939 -10.53 26.14 -29.32
CA VAL A 939 -10.89 26.24 -30.74
C VAL A 939 -12.14 25.41 -31.06
N GLY A 940 -13.21 26.08 -31.52
CA GLY A 940 -14.49 25.46 -31.85
C GLY A 940 -15.30 24.95 -30.65
N ALA A 941 -14.91 25.27 -29.41
CA ALA A 941 -15.65 24.86 -28.22
C ALA A 941 -16.99 25.63 -28.08
N SER A 942 -17.98 25.03 -27.42
CA SER A 942 -19.27 25.67 -27.17
C SER A 942 -19.53 25.84 -25.68
N PHE A 943 -19.72 27.08 -25.23
CA PHE A 943 -20.08 27.45 -23.86
C PHE A 943 -21.53 27.92 -23.74
N THR A 944 -22.41 27.59 -24.70
CA THR A 944 -23.79 28.14 -24.73
C THR A 944 -24.49 28.01 -23.36
N GLY A 945 -24.87 29.15 -22.77
CA GLY A 945 -25.56 29.21 -21.48
C GLY A 945 -24.71 28.87 -20.25
N ALA A 946 -23.37 28.82 -20.37
CA ALA A 946 -22.46 28.52 -19.26
C ALA A 946 -22.43 29.64 -18.22
N ASN A 947 -22.18 29.28 -16.96
CA ASN A 947 -21.77 30.23 -15.93
C ASN A 947 -20.24 30.29 -15.88
N LEU A 948 -19.67 31.40 -16.37
CA LEU A 948 -18.23 31.65 -16.43
C LEU A 948 -17.81 32.80 -15.52
N HIS A 949 -18.64 33.12 -14.51
CA HIS A 949 -18.37 34.20 -13.57
C HIS A 949 -16.99 34.03 -12.91
N ALA A 950 -16.21 35.11 -12.87
CA ALA A 950 -14.85 35.15 -12.31
C ALA A 950 -13.88 34.09 -12.87
N VAL A 951 -14.11 33.59 -14.09
CA VAL A 951 -13.20 32.66 -14.76
C VAL A 951 -12.04 33.42 -15.41
N ASP A 952 -10.83 32.89 -15.27
CA ASP A 952 -9.67 33.39 -16.00
C ASP A 952 -9.52 32.69 -17.37
N PHE A 953 -9.24 33.47 -18.41
CA PHE A 953 -8.94 33.00 -19.77
C PHE A 953 -7.50 33.32 -20.20
N LEU A 954 -6.60 33.57 -19.25
CA LEU A 954 -5.30 34.17 -19.53
C LEU A 954 -4.51 33.32 -20.54
N ARG A 955 -4.14 33.93 -21.69
CA ARG A 955 -3.37 33.27 -22.76
C ARG A 955 -4.04 32.02 -23.36
N SER A 956 -5.35 31.87 -23.22
CA SER A 956 -6.12 30.85 -23.93
C SER A 956 -6.14 31.09 -25.44
N THR A 957 -6.27 30.02 -26.22
CA THR A 957 -6.51 30.09 -27.66
C THR A 957 -8.02 30.06 -27.89
N ILE A 958 -8.57 31.11 -28.49
CA ILE A 958 -10.01 31.27 -28.70
C ILE A 958 -10.25 31.56 -30.19
N THR A 959 -10.81 30.59 -30.89
CA THR A 959 -11.21 30.71 -32.31
C THR A 959 -12.49 29.92 -32.51
N ASP A 960 -13.49 30.48 -33.20
CA ASP A 960 -14.78 29.83 -33.45
C ASP A 960 -15.47 29.28 -32.18
N THR A 961 -15.20 29.90 -31.02
CA THR A 961 -15.77 29.52 -29.72
C THR A 961 -17.12 30.20 -29.49
N ASP A 962 -18.17 29.44 -29.15
CA ASP A 962 -19.52 29.99 -28.93
C ASP A 962 -19.77 30.35 -27.45
N PHE A 963 -19.92 31.65 -27.16
CA PHE A 963 -20.23 32.17 -25.83
C PHE A 963 -21.70 32.60 -25.65
N LYS A 964 -22.61 32.21 -26.54
CA LYS A 964 -24.00 32.69 -26.51
C LYS A 964 -24.69 32.41 -25.17
N GLY A 965 -25.15 33.47 -24.52
CA GLY A 965 -25.89 33.39 -23.26
C GLY A 965 -25.05 33.00 -22.04
N CYS A 966 -23.72 33.10 -22.12
CA CYS A 966 -22.86 32.91 -20.95
C CYS A 966 -23.02 34.03 -19.93
N ASN A 967 -22.88 33.71 -18.65
CA ASN A 967 -22.55 34.70 -17.63
C ASN A 967 -21.04 34.94 -17.64
N LEU A 968 -20.61 36.15 -18.01
CA LEU A 968 -19.21 36.57 -18.09
C LEU A 968 -18.88 37.69 -17.08
N ASP A 969 -19.73 37.88 -16.08
CA ASP A 969 -19.50 38.89 -15.06
C ASP A 969 -18.21 38.56 -14.27
N ALA A 970 -17.39 39.58 -13.99
CA ALA A 970 -16.07 39.45 -13.37
C ALA A 970 -15.05 38.55 -14.13
N THR A 971 -15.37 38.10 -15.34
CA THR A 971 -14.48 37.28 -16.18
C THR A 971 -13.50 38.15 -16.95
N LEU A 972 -12.21 37.83 -16.89
CA LEU A 972 -11.15 38.52 -17.63
C LEU A 972 -10.79 37.74 -18.91
N ILE A 973 -11.25 38.25 -20.06
CA ILE A 973 -10.89 37.74 -21.39
C ILE A 973 -9.92 38.73 -22.06
N GLU A 974 -8.66 38.71 -21.61
CA GLU A 974 -7.56 39.51 -22.19
C GLU A 974 -6.37 38.60 -22.56
N HIS A 975 -5.55 39.05 -23.51
CA HIS A 975 -4.39 38.28 -24.03
C HIS A 975 -4.70 36.89 -24.60
N TRP A 976 -5.91 36.69 -25.11
CA TRP A 976 -6.24 35.51 -25.90
C TRP A 976 -5.55 35.57 -27.27
N ARG A 977 -5.21 34.41 -27.83
CA ARG A 977 -4.63 34.29 -29.16
C ARG A 977 -5.71 33.83 -30.15
N PRO A 978 -6.01 34.59 -31.21
CA PRO A 978 -6.66 34.01 -32.38
C PRO A 978 -5.69 33.04 -33.04
N GLU A 979 -6.21 31.90 -33.49
CA GLU A 979 -5.43 30.87 -34.21
C GLU A 979 -4.99 31.35 -35.60
#